data_AF-A0A0B2UJ87-F1
#
_entry.id   AF-A0A0B2UJ87-F1
#
_cell.length_a   1.000
_cell.length_b   1.000
_cell.length_c   1.000
_cell.angle_alpha   90.00
_cell.angle_beta   90.00
_cell.angle_gamma   90.00
#
_symmetry.space_group_name_H-M   'P 1'
#
loop_
_entity.id
_entity.type
_entity.pdbx_description
1 polymer ?
#
loop_
_entity_poly.entity_id
_entity_poly.type
_entity_poly.pdbx_seq_one_letter_code
_entity_poly.pdbx_strand_id
1 'polypeptide(L)'
;MTVRHDMDFYTHNSVKSIIDTALHTSSPSVTDILSIHDVYIKYFLLTNIPLEPVQGSKEILDQLKSFFKQYNRSQTIFHIEFSIAMADFVKRSIIPGDIEDFVCCMSELNLSSIDLEYYRKHFGYSQTYNLYKSIIKRIFSCRFSHKEIGLTMLLLDNQSMCFKRLLPIFKRLTVYATDNIIDKNLVACCIALKAVIVYIPQSVSQKHTYIISLLTYLSGIVTNCMSFAFINEHDADEVLSTIHLLAGLDMDKESKLVLKGMLKTIVFGLNVFATKMPNTYEEVFAAICALEILPAIHHAIGQTAEFSYAYPILHDISVPQMNYLAMHELSHIKDRFLCAKYKSMQTLYACKTIGDDFELDRVVFYNDIVNARHPSKIFEVLGHLKAQMHWDDLIVFACHPGNQHECLPLVFDNTFFANVEHISYISLFIGSIKAFPELLLASGYLFMKSFEQIHTERKWSVLRDLFLMDTKSNDQRLVRLRCMISDYVCAECNEGMRLFVEFLMMKLNDGFVCFDPSILSFLHVILMKDAQISDELLRMIGVYLIGCVVAEQGVHKNFHELEAVYVSLALRAMILGKCGTFEELSAYIENKYYTLLLSAIYKHKETVPEKHIDEMKNGILEFVFEANDEQRAELKVALRGTESRFLSKYNEIYRTEERDVQKHTVGSV
;
A
#
# COMPACT_ATOMS: atom_id res chain seq x y z
N MET A 1 17.16 8.15 -16.90
CA MET A 1 16.14 9.23 -17.00
C MET A 1 14.96 8.97 -16.05
N THR A 2 14.49 7.73 -15.90
CA THR A 2 13.44 7.33 -14.93
C THR A 2 13.77 7.67 -13.47
N VAL A 3 15.00 7.38 -13.01
CA VAL A 3 15.43 7.68 -11.62
C VAL A 3 15.41 9.18 -11.29
N ARG A 4 15.64 10.06 -12.28
CA ARG A 4 15.65 11.52 -12.07
C ARG A 4 14.23 12.08 -11.90
N HIS A 5 13.25 11.51 -12.61
CA HIS A 5 11.83 11.85 -12.43
C HIS A 5 11.25 11.33 -11.12
N ASP A 6 11.70 10.17 -10.65
CA ASP A 6 11.34 9.68 -9.31
C ASP A 6 12.02 10.52 -8.21
N MET A 7 13.26 11.01 -8.42
CA MET A 7 14.00 11.82 -7.44
C MET A 7 13.47 13.26 -7.28
N ASP A 8 13.00 13.91 -8.34
CA ASP A 8 12.43 15.27 -8.23
C ASP A 8 11.08 15.27 -7.48
N PHE A 9 10.39 14.11 -7.47
CA PHE A 9 9.07 13.90 -6.89
C PHE A 9 9.05 13.78 -5.34
N TYR A 10 10.18 13.43 -4.68
CA TYR A 10 10.28 13.27 -3.21
C TYR A 10 10.82 14.50 -2.45
N THR A 11 10.90 15.67 -3.07
CA THR A 11 11.61 16.81 -2.48
C THR A 11 10.79 17.59 -1.45
N HIS A 12 10.83 17.14 -0.19
CA HIS A 12 10.79 18.06 0.95
C HIS A 12 12.09 18.89 0.98
N ASN A 13 12.05 20.13 1.47
CA ASN A 13 13.21 21.04 1.52
C ASN A 13 14.46 20.44 2.23
N SER A 14 14.25 19.51 3.16
CA SER A 14 15.32 18.77 3.87
C SER A 14 16.04 17.75 2.98
N VAL A 15 15.32 17.04 2.10
CA VAL A 15 15.89 16.03 1.18
C VAL A 15 16.66 16.70 0.06
N LYS A 16 16.13 17.82 -0.46
CA LYS A 16 16.82 18.64 -1.46
C LYS A 16 18.14 19.19 -0.93
N SER A 17 18.20 19.61 0.34
CA SER A 17 19.47 20.05 0.95
C SER A 17 20.51 18.93 1.05
N ILE A 18 20.13 17.69 1.38
CA ILE A 18 21.05 16.54 1.48
C ILE A 18 21.51 16.11 0.08
N ILE A 19 20.61 16.10 -0.91
CA ILE A 19 20.92 15.77 -2.30
C ILE A 19 21.79 16.85 -2.94
N ASP A 20 21.50 18.13 -2.72
CA ASP A 20 22.31 19.26 -3.21
C ASP A 20 23.68 19.27 -2.53
N THR A 21 23.77 18.92 -1.25
CA THR A 21 25.05 18.74 -0.53
C THR A 21 25.84 17.53 -1.06
N ALA A 22 25.16 16.44 -1.42
CA ALA A 22 25.76 15.24 -2.02
C ALA A 22 26.22 15.45 -3.48
N LEU A 23 25.57 16.35 -4.20
CA LEU A 23 25.91 16.72 -5.59
C LEU A 23 26.99 17.81 -5.66
N HIS A 24 27.19 18.60 -4.59
CA HIS A 24 28.09 19.76 -4.60
C HIS A 24 29.25 19.72 -3.58
N THR A 25 29.28 18.76 -2.64
CA THR A 25 30.39 18.50 -1.71
C THR A 25 30.55 16.99 -1.45
N SER A 26 31.68 16.57 -0.86
CA SER A 26 32.07 15.18 -0.52
C SER A 26 30.88 14.27 -0.22
N SER A 27 30.83 13.09 -0.88
CA SER A 27 29.77 12.09 -0.80
C SER A 27 29.18 11.93 0.61
N PRO A 28 27.84 11.89 0.78
CA PRO A 28 27.20 11.78 2.08
C PRO A 28 27.66 10.52 2.81
N SER A 29 27.86 10.59 4.13
CA SER A 29 28.28 9.41 4.89
C SER A 29 27.09 8.48 5.20
N VAL A 30 27.37 7.21 5.50
CA VAL A 30 26.34 6.25 5.94
C VAL A 30 25.57 6.77 7.16
N THR A 31 26.26 7.40 8.11
CA THR A 31 25.65 7.98 9.31
C THR A 31 24.72 9.14 9.01
N ASP A 32 25.06 9.99 8.03
CA ASP A 32 24.20 11.10 7.62
C ASP A 32 22.88 10.58 7.06
N ILE A 33 22.94 9.54 6.22
CA ILE A 33 21.75 8.92 5.64
C ILE A 33 20.89 8.25 6.71
N LEU A 34 21.50 7.51 7.65
CA LEU A 34 20.77 6.82 8.72
C LEU A 34 20.06 7.77 9.69
N SER A 35 20.51 9.03 9.79
CA SER A 35 19.90 10.08 10.63
C SER A 35 18.56 10.61 10.12
N ILE A 36 18.21 10.37 8.85
CA ILE A 36 16.95 10.82 8.24
C ILE A 36 15.75 10.23 9.00
N HIS A 37 14.59 10.88 9.03
CA HIS A 37 13.41 10.31 9.73
C HIS A 37 12.65 9.29 8.87
N ASP A 38 12.53 9.56 7.57
CA ASP A 38 11.75 8.72 6.66
C ASP A 38 12.52 7.44 6.27
N VAL A 39 11.90 6.29 6.52
CA VAL A 39 12.49 4.96 6.33
C VAL A 39 12.65 4.58 4.85
N TYR A 40 11.77 5.07 3.97
CA TYR A 40 11.83 4.79 2.53
C TYR A 40 12.89 5.64 1.86
N ILE A 41 13.05 6.90 2.32
CA ILE A 41 14.14 7.77 1.85
C ILE A 41 15.49 7.18 2.27
N LYS A 42 15.66 6.68 3.50
CA LYS A 42 16.87 5.94 3.90
C LYS A 42 17.17 4.79 2.96
N TYR A 43 16.18 3.93 2.74
CA TYR A 43 16.32 2.77 1.87
C TYR A 43 16.76 3.18 0.46
N PHE A 44 16.10 4.18 -0.12
CA PHE A 44 16.42 4.68 -1.45
C PHE A 44 17.86 5.21 -1.52
N LEU A 45 18.27 6.04 -0.56
CA LEU A 45 19.60 6.66 -0.55
C LEU A 45 20.70 5.60 -0.36
N LEU A 46 20.53 4.66 0.58
CA LEU A 46 21.50 3.58 0.82
C LEU A 46 21.65 2.61 -0.37
N THR A 47 20.61 2.47 -1.19
CA THR A 47 20.64 1.55 -2.35
C THR A 47 21.13 2.21 -3.64
N ASN A 48 20.89 3.51 -3.82
CA ASN A 48 21.13 4.21 -5.08
C ASN A 48 22.33 5.17 -5.06
N ILE A 49 22.81 5.58 -3.89
CA ILE A 49 23.99 6.45 -3.78
C ILE A 49 25.25 5.59 -3.63
N PRO A 50 26.30 5.81 -4.44
CA PRO A 50 27.61 5.20 -4.21
C PRO A 50 28.23 5.80 -2.94
N LEU A 51 28.52 4.94 -1.96
CA LEU A 51 29.07 5.33 -0.66
C LEU A 51 30.47 4.72 -0.51
N GLU A 52 31.41 5.47 0.08
CA GLU A 52 32.72 4.93 0.41
C GLU A 52 32.60 3.87 1.52
N PRO A 53 33.38 2.77 1.47
CA PRO A 53 33.35 1.75 2.50
C PRO A 53 33.75 2.32 3.87
N VAL A 54 32.90 2.10 4.88
CA VAL A 54 33.14 2.53 6.27
C VAL A 54 33.38 1.33 7.17
N GLN A 55 34.23 1.49 8.18
CA GLN A 55 34.41 0.47 9.22
C GLN A 55 33.10 0.27 9.99
N GLY A 56 32.60 -0.96 10.04
CA GLY A 56 31.40 -1.34 10.79
C GLY A 56 31.63 -1.29 12.30
N SER A 57 31.66 -0.08 12.86
CA SER A 57 31.66 0.14 14.30
C SER A 57 30.31 -0.30 14.90
N LYS A 58 30.31 -0.57 16.20
CA LYS A 58 29.10 -0.91 16.94
C LYS A 58 27.98 0.12 16.74
N GLU A 59 28.32 1.41 16.74
CA GLU A 59 27.36 2.50 16.55
C GLU A 59 26.67 2.43 15.18
N ILE A 60 27.43 2.23 14.09
CA ILE A 60 26.87 2.13 12.74
C ILE A 60 25.99 0.88 12.62
N LEU A 61 26.44 -0.25 13.17
CA LEU A 61 25.69 -1.51 13.13
C LEU A 61 24.40 -1.44 13.97
N ASP A 62 24.41 -0.74 15.10
CA ASP A 62 23.21 -0.51 15.92
C ASP A 62 22.20 0.40 15.18
N GLN A 63 22.68 1.45 14.50
CA GLN A 63 21.83 2.31 13.67
C GLN A 63 21.22 1.54 12.49
N LEU A 64 22.01 0.72 11.80
CA LEU A 64 21.53 -0.16 10.72
C LEU A 64 20.50 -1.17 11.24
N LYS A 65 20.76 -1.81 12.38
CA LYS A 65 19.80 -2.72 13.02
C LYS A 65 18.48 -2.03 13.34
N SER A 66 18.54 -0.82 13.89
CA SER A 66 17.35 -0.01 14.18
C SER A 66 16.58 0.30 12.90
N PHE A 67 17.27 0.72 11.84
CA PHE A 67 16.68 0.98 10.53
C PHE A 67 16.02 -0.28 9.94
N PHE A 68 16.70 -1.43 9.94
CA PHE A 68 16.15 -2.69 9.42
C PHE A 68 14.88 -3.10 10.16
N LYS A 69 14.86 -2.94 11.49
CA LYS A 69 13.65 -3.16 12.30
C LYS A 69 12.52 -2.19 11.97
N GLN A 70 12.83 -0.91 11.79
CA GLN A 70 11.83 0.10 11.42
C GLN A 70 11.21 -0.22 10.07
N TYR A 71 12.02 -0.52 9.04
CA TYR A 71 11.54 -0.85 7.71
C TYR A 71 10.68 -2.12 7.70
N ASN A 72 11.11 -3.17 8.40
CA ASN A 72 10.36 -4.42 8.52
C ASN A 72 9.03 -4.25 9.28
N ARG A 73 8.87 -3.20 10.09
CA ARG A 73 7.61 -2.89 10.81
C ARG A 73 6.67 -2.00 9.98
N SER A 74 7.21 -1.13 9.13
CA SER A 74 6.45 -0.18 8.32
C SER A 74 5.98 -0.77 6.97
N GLN A 75 5.67 -2.06 6.89
CA GLN A 75 5.35 -2.78 5.63
C GLN A 75 3.99 -2.38 5.00
N THR A 76 3.61 -1.10 5.01
CA THR A 76 2.28 -0.68 4.58
C THR A 76 2.11 -0.50 3.07
N ILE A 77 3.15 -0.31 2.23
CA ILE A 77 2.88 0.08 0.81
C ILE A 77 3.82 -0.53 -0.27
N PHE A 78 5.07 -0.93 0.01
CA PHE A 78 5.98 -1.43 -1.04
C PHE A 78 6.74 -2.70 -0.66
N HIS A 79 6.37 -3.81 -1.29
CA HIS A 79 7.20 -5.03 -1.33
C HIS A 79 8.31 -4.82 -2.37
N ILE A 80 9.47 -4.33 -1.91
CA ILE A 80 10.73 -4.43 -2.66
C ILE A 80 11.60 -5.43 -1.90
N GLU A 81 12.51 -6.10 -2.62
CA GLU A 81 13.51 -7.06 -2.13
C GLU A 81 14.51 -6.43 -1.12
N PHE A 82 14.00 -5.90 -0.01
CA PHE A 82 14.74 -5.13 1.00
C PHE A 82 15.94 -5.90 1.55
N SER A 83 15.74 -7.18 1.91
CA SER A 83 16.83 -8.01 2.45
C SER A 83 17.98 -8.19 1.46
N ILE A 84 17.68 -8.37 0.17
CA ILE A 84 18.69 -8.54 -0.88
C ILE A 84 19.46 -7.23 -1.06
N ALA A 85 18.74 -6.12 -1.26
CA ALA A 85 19.33 -4.81 -1.48
C ALA A 85 20.18 -4.34 -0.30
N MET A 86 19.74 -4.60 0.94
CA MET A 86 20.49 -4.26 2.15
C MET A 86 21.67 -5.17 2.40
N ALA A 87 21.56 -6.47 2.12
CA ALA A 87 22.71 -7.38 2.17
C ALA A 87 23.80 -6.94 1.17
N ASP A 88 23.41 -6.55 -0.05
CA ASP A 88 24.32 -6.01 -1.07
C ASP A 88 24.93 -4.66 -0.68
N PHE A 89 24.15 -3.77 -0.06
CA PHE A 89 24.67 -2.52 0.50
C PHE A 89 25.75 -2.79 1.55
N VAL A 90 25.47 -3.66 2.54
CA VAL A 90 26.42 -3.99 3.62
C VAL A 90 27.70 -4.61 3.06
N LYS A 91 27.62 -5.58 2.14
CA LYS A 91 28.80 -6.21 1.51
C LYS A 91 29.69 -5.20 0.79
N ARG A 92 29.10 -4.16 0.19
CA ARG A 92 29.84 -3.15 -0.59
C ARG A 92 30.39 -2.01 0.26
N SER A 93 29.66 -1.60 1.29
CA SER A 93 29.88 -0.30 1.94
C SER A 93 30.25 -0.39 3.41
N ILE A 94 30.15 -1.58 4.03
CA ILE A 94 30.47 -1.78 5.44
C ILE A 94 31.56 -2.84 5.56
N ILE A 95 32.73 -2.42 6.03
CA ILE A 95 33.83 -3.34 6.36
C ILE A 95 33.47 -4.01 7.69
N PRO A 96 33.26 -5.34 7.76
CA PRO A 96 32.78 -5.96 8.99
C PRO A 96 33.77 -5.75 10.16
N GLY A 97 33.22 -5.34 11.30
CA GLY A 97 33.95 -5.15 12.55
C GLY A 97 33.94 -6.40 13.44
N ASP A 98 33.60 -6.23 14.71
CA ASP A 98 33.42 -7.36 15.63
C ASP A 98 32.26 -8.27 15.15
N ILE A 99 32.48 -9.58 15.24
CA ILE A 99 31.51 -10.57 14.74
C ILE A 99 30.22 -10.61 15.58
N GLU A 100 30.26 -10.32 16.88
CA GLU A 100 29.06 -10.27 17.74
C GLU A 100 28.16 -9.10 17.31
N ASP A 101 28.72 -7.91 17.15
CA ASP A 101 27.98 -6.72 16.68
C ASP A 101 27.48 -6.89 15.23
N PHE A 102 28.27 -7.52 14.37
CA PHE A 102 27.85 -7.83 13.00
C PHE A 102 26.67 -8.80 12.95
N VAL A 103 26.74 -9.92 13.68
CA VAL A 103 25.65 -10.90 13.76
C VAL A 103 24.39 -10.27 14.36
N CYS A 104 24.56 -9.42 15.39
CA CYS A 104 23.49 -8.65 16.02
C CYS A 104 22.71 -7.82 15.00
N CYS A 105 23.39 -7.15 14.07
CA CYS A 105 22.78 -6.35 13.00
C CYS A 105 22.20 -7.21 11.86
N MET A 106 23.00 -8.11 11.30
CA MET A 106 22.64 -8.86 10.08
C MET A 106 21.58 -9.93 10.30
N SER A 107 21.35 -10.34 11.54
CA SER A 107 20.27 -11.25 11.88
C SER A 107 18.86 -10.70 11.59
N GLU A 108 18.72 -9.39 11.34
CA GLU A 108 17.43 -8.79 10.94
C GLU A 108 17.13 -8.90 9.44
N LEU A 109 18.08 -9.39 8.63
CA LEU A 109 17.94 -9.60 7.19
C LEU A 109 17.82 -11.09 6.85
N ASN A 110 17.07 -11.41 5.79
CA ASN A 110 17.02 -12.76 5.22
C ASN A 110 18.16 -12.96 4.22
N LEU A 111 19.30 -13.46 4.70
CA LEU A 111 20.50 -13.66 3.89
C LEU A 111 20.38 -14.85 2.93
N SER A 112 20.85 -14.68 1.69
CA SER A 112 20.92 -15.76 0.70
C SER A 112 22.11 -16.70 0.99
N SER A 113 22.14 -17.86 0.33
CA SER A 113 23.29 -18.78 0.40
C SER A 113 24.60 -18.13 -0.06
N ILE A 114 24.54 -17.24 -1.04
CA ILE A 114 25.69 -16.48 -1.57
C ILE A 114 26.22 -15.52 -0.51
N ASP A 115 25.33 -14.82 0.20
CA ASP A 115 25.71 -13.92 1.29
C ASP A 115 26.37 -14.69 2.44
N LEU A 116 25.79 -15.83 2.83
CA LEU A 116 26.35 -16.69 3.86
C LEU A 116 27.76 -17.18 3.49
N GLU A 117 27.97 -17.61 2.25
CA GLU A 117 29.29 -18.06 1.79
C GLU A 117 30.33 -16.92 1.83
N TYR A 118 29.94 -15.71 1.42
CA TYR A 118 30.78 -14.52 1.51
C TYR A 118 31.22 -14.25 2.96
N TYR A 119 30.26 -14.21 3.91
CA TYR A 119 30.58 -13.92 5.31
C TYR A 119 31.35 -15.06 6.00
N ARG A 120 31.11 -16.32 5.62
CA ARG A 120 31.91 -17.46 6.09
C ARG A 120 33.38 -17.32 5.70
N LYS A 121 33.65 -16.90 4.45
CA LYS A 121 35.01 -16.64 3.97
C LYS A 121 35.66 -15.47 4.72
N HIS A 122 34.87 -14.45 5.08
CA HIS A 122 35.36 -13.26 5.78
C HIS A 122 35.78 -13.54 7.23
N PHE A 123 34.87 -14.09 8.07
CA PHE A 123 35.14 -14.31 9.50
C PHE A 123 35.92 -15.61 9.78
N GLY A 124 35.78 -16.60 8.91
CA GLY A 124 36.36 -17.92 9.09
C GLY A 124 35.70 -18.75 10.20
N TYR A 125 35.88 -20.07 10.14
CA TYR A 125 35.21 -21.01 11.04
C TYR A 125 35.55 -20.79 12.53
N SER A 126 36.81 -20.48 12.84
CA SER A 126 37.28 -20.38 14.24
C SER A 126 36.62 -19.23 15.00
N GLN A 127 36.49 -18.05 14.38
CA GLN A 127 35.85 -16.89 15.01
C GLN A 127 34.36 -17.15 15.24
N THR A 128 33.65 -17.62 14.20
CA THR A 128 32.22 -17.99 14.30
C THR A 128 31.99 -19.05 15.36
N TYR A 129 32.88 -20.04 15.48
CA TYR A 129 32.79 -21.08 16.50
C TYR A 129 32.98 -20.55 17.92
N ASN A 130 33.94 -19.64 18.12
CA ASN A 130 34.17 -19.01 19.41
C ASN A 130 32.99 -18.12 19.82
N LEU A 131 32.42 -17.36 18.87
CA LEU A 131 31.18 -16.60 19.10
C LEU A 131 30.05 -17.53 19.51
N TYR A 132 29.80 -18.60 18.75
CA TYR A 132 28.75 -19.57 19.07
C TYR A 132 28.92 -20.16 20.48
N LYS A 133 30.14 -20.60 20.83
CA LYS A 133 30.46 -21.12 22.17
C LYS A 133 30.21 -20.06 23.26
N SER A 134 30.55 -18.80 22.99
CA SER A 134 30.31 -17.66 23.89
C SER A 134 28.81 -17.45 24.12
N ILE A 135 28.01 -17.42 23.05
CA ILE A 135 26.55 -17.29 23.09
C ILE A 135 25.94 -18.40 23.95
N ILE A 136 26.28 -19.67 23.70
CA ILE A 136 25.73 -20.79 24.47
C ILE A 136 26.06 -20.70 25.96
N LYS A 137 27.28 -20.24 26.32
CA LYS A 137 27.68 -20.05 27.72
C LYS A 137 26.93 -18.90 28.39
N ARG A 138 26.63 -17.83 27.65
CA ARG A 138 26.03 -16.58 28.13
C ARG A 138 24.51 -16.52 27.98
N ILE A 139 23.86 -17.52 27.39
CA ILE A 139 22.43 -17.46 27.03
C ILE A 139 21.49 -17.23 28.23
N PHE A 140 21.89 -17.65 29.43
CA PHE A 140 21.12 -17.46 30.66
C PHE A 140 21.41 -16.12 31.37
N SER A 141 22.45 -15.40 30.97
CA SER A 141 22.91 -14.14 31.59
C SER A 141 22.81 -12.93 30.65
N CYS A 142 22.70 -13.16 29.35
CA CYS A 142 22.63 -12.12 28.32
C CYS A 142 21.40 -12.33 27.43
N ARG A 143 20.83 -11.24 26.90
CA ARG A 143 19.69 -11.29 25.99
C ARG A 143 20.19 -11.49 24.55
N PHE A 144 20.10 -12.72 24.07
CA PHE A 144 20.29 -13.05 22.65
C PHE A 144 18.93 -13.31 22.01
N SER A 145 18.77 -12.94 20.74
CA SER A 145 17.61 -13.32 19.94
C SER A 145 17.81 -14.69 19.28
N HIS A 146 16.71 -15.36 18.95
CA HIS A 146 16.77 -16.62 18.20
C HIS A 146 17.39 -16.44 16.80
N LYS A 147 17.25 -15.25 16.19
CA LYS A 147 17.84 -14.93 14.89
C LYS A 147 19.37 -14.79 14.97
N GLU A 148 19.90 -14.22 16.05
CA GLU A 148 21.35 -14.11 16.29
C GLU A 148 22.00 -15.49 16.45
N ILE A 149 21.38 -16.35 17.26
CA ILE A 149 21.80 -17.74 17.43
C ILE A 149 21.72 -18.47 16.08
N GLY A 150 20.61 -18.31 15.37
CA GLY A 150 20.35 -18.93 14.08
C GLY A 150 21.34 -18.54 12.99
N LEU A 151 21.61 -17.25 12.83
CA LEU A 151 22.61 -16.74 11.89
C LEU A 151 24.00 -17.31 12.21
N THR A 152 24.38 -17.37 13.49
CA THR A 152 25.64 -17.98 13.90
C THR A 152 25.70 -19.48 13.53
N MET A 153 24.59 -20.20 13.67
CA MET A 153 24.48 -21.61 13.26
C MET A 153 24.59 -21.78 11.73
N LEU A 154 23.98 -20.88 10.95
CA LEU A 154 24.10 -20.86 9.49
C LEU A 154 25.53 -20.55 9.05
N LEU A 155 26.21 -19.60 9.70
CA LEU A 155 27.62 -19.29 9.41
C LEU A 155 28.56 -20.46 9.76
N LEU A 156 28.24 -21.27 10.77
CA LEU A 156 29.04 -22.45 11.12
C LEU A 156 28.89 -23.63 10.15
N ASP A 157 27.75 -23.73 9.49
CA ASP A 157 27.42 -24.78 8.52
C ASP A 157 27.68 -26.21 9.04
N ASN A 158 27.43 -26.45 10.34
CA ASN A 158 27.61 -27.76 10.97
C ASN A 158 26.49 -28.05 11.96
N GLN A 159 25.35 -28.51 11.44
CA GLN A 159 24.12 -28.70 12.22
C GLN A 159 24.31 -29.68 13.40
N SER A 160 25.04 -30.78 13.19
CA SER A 160 25.29 -31.80 14.23
C SER A 160 26.06 -31.22 15.41
N MET A 161 27.11 -30.43 15.15
CA MET A 161 27.90 -29.79 16.19
C MET A 161 27.08 -28.74 16.95
N CYS A 162 26.35 -27.89 16.22
CA CYS A 162 25.46 -26.90 16.82
C CYS A 162 24.45 -27.56 17.75
N PHE A 163 23.74 -28.59 17.28
CA PHE A 163 22.77 -29.32 18.10
C PHE A 163 23.39 -29.96 19.34
N LYS A 164 24.55 -30.63 19.20
CA LYS A 164 25.26 -31.25 20.34
C LYS A 164 25.60 -30.25 21.44
N ARG A 165 26.00 -29.02 21.08
CA ARG A 165 26.31 -27.96 22.06
C ARG A 165 25.09 -27.40 22.78
N LEU A 166 23.90 -27.47 22.16
CA LEU A 166 22.63 -27.05 22.76
C LEU A 166 21.99 -28.13 23.66
N LEU A 167 22.45 -29.38 23.59
CA LEU A 167 21.90 -30.48 24.41
C LEU A 167 21.79 -30.17 25.92
N PRO A 168 22.76 -29.52 26.59
CA PRO A 168 22.61 -29.16 28.00
C PRO A 168 21.41 -28.24 28.27
N ILE A 169 21.11 -27.32 27.35
CA ILE A 169 19.96 -26.41 27.44
C ILE A 169 18.67 -27.20 27.27
N PHE A 170 18.64 -28.17 26.34
CA PHE A 170 17.46 -29.03 26.14
C PHE A 170 17.24 -30.01 27.29
N LYS A 171 18.31 -30.56 27.89
CA LYS A 171 18.18 -31.37 29.11
C LYS A 171 17.54 -30.56 30.24
N ARG A 172 17.92 -29.30 30.41
CA ARG A 172 17.31 -28.39 31.38
C ARG A 172 15.82 -28.16 31.06
N LEU A 173 15.48 -27.93 29.79
CA LEU A 173 14.09 -27.79 29.37
C LEU A 173 13.27 -29.08 29.62
N THR A 174 13.85 -30.26 29.42
CA THR A 174 13.21 -31.55 29.75
C THR A 174 12.95 -31.69 31.25
N VAL A 175 13.91 -31.31 32.10
CA VAL A 175 13.72 -31.28 33.56
C VAL A 175 12.57 -30.34 33.92
N TYR A 176 12.54 -29.14 33.33
CA TYR A 176 11.45 -28.18 33.57
C TYR A 176 10.07 -28.72 33.17
N ALA A 177 9.98 -29.40 32.04
CA ALA A 177 8.74 -30.02 31.59
C ALA A 177 8.33 -31.22 32.47
N THR A 178 9.29 -32.01 32.94
CA THR A 178 9.04 -33.22 33.75
C THR A 178 8.59 -32.84 35.17
N ASP A 179 9.26 -31.86 35.77
CA ASP A 179 9.04 -31.44 37.15
C ASP A 179 8.07 -30.25 37.26
N ASN A 180 7.50 -29.80 36.14
CA ASN A 180 6.59 -28.65 36.03
C ASN A 180 7.14 -27.35 36.69
N ILE A 181 8.42 -27.07 36.45
CA ILE A 181 9.13 -25.92 37.05
C ILE A 181 8.90 -24.67 36.21
N ILE A 182 8.58 -23.53 36.82
CA ILE A 182 8.53 -22.21 36.15
C ILE A 182 9.71 -21.37 36.66
N ASP A 183 10.66 -21.07 35.77
CA ASP A 183 11.88 -20.31 36.09
C ASP A 183 12.18 -19.31 34.96
N LYS A 184 12.78 -18.15 35.29
CA LYS A 184 13.13 -17.12 34.29
C LYS A 184 14.05 -17.63 33.17
N ASN A 185 14.85 -18.67 33.44
CA ASN A 185 15.71 -19.31 32.46
C ASN A 185 14.93 -20.13 31.41
N LEU A 186 13.64 -20.40 31.62
CA LEU A 186 12.79 -21.06 30.63
C LEU A 186 12.76 -20.29 29.31
N VAL A 187 12.70 -18.95 29.37
CA VAL A 187 12.67 -18.09 28.17
C VAL A 187 13.94 -18.26 27.34
N ALA A 188 15.10 -18.34 27.99
CA ALA A 188 16.37 -18.62 27.31
C ALA A 188 16.38 -20.01 26.63
N CYS A 189 15.78 -21.02 27.27
CA CYS A 189 15.57 -22.34 26.67
C CYS A 189 14.64 -22.26 25.44
N CYS A 190 13.55 -21.49 25.51
CA CYS A 190 12.64 -21.25 24.40
C CYS A 190 13.33 -20.55 23.23
N ILE A 191 14.13 -19.52 23.47
CA ILE A 191 14.92 -18.82 22.45
C ILE A 191 15.88 -19.78 21.72
N ALA A 192 16.60 -20.62 22.48
CA ALA A 192 17.48 -21.64 21.90
C ALA A 192 16.70 -22.67 21.07
N LEU A 193 15.55 -23.13 21.57
CA LEU A 193 14.70 -24.08 20.86
C LEU A 193 14.16 -23.49 19.55
N LYS A 194 13.70 -22.22 19.57
CA LYS A 194 13.27 -21.49 18.37
C LYS A 194 14.37 -21.45 17.32
N ALA A 195 15.60 -21.12 17.71
CA ALA A 195 16.74 -21.11 16.80
C ALA A 195 16.97 -22.48 16.15
N VAL A 196 16.83 -23.57 16.90
CA VAL A 196 16.96 -24.92 16.34
C VAL A 196 15.83 -25.27 15.38
N ILE A 197 14.58 -24.99 15.75
CA ILE A 197 13.41 -25.30 14.92
C ILE A 197 13.48 -24.54 13.58
N VAL A 198 13.84 -23.25 13.61
CA VAL A 198 13.88 -22.40 12.41
C VAL A 198 15.08 -22.73 11.51
N TYR A 199 16.28 -22.88 12.07
CA TYR A 199 17.51 -22.92 11.27
C TYR A 199 18.09 -24.32 11.06
N ILE A 200 17.74 -25.31 11.89
CA ILE A 200 18.13 -26.73 11.72
C ILE A 200 16.97 -27.69 12.01
N PRO A 201 15.80 -27.53 11.35
CA PRO A 201 14.56 -28.25 11.68
C PRO A 201 14.72 -29.78 11.70
N GLN A 202 15.62 -30.33 10.88
CA GLN A 202 15.92 -31.76 10.80
C GLN A 202 16.37 -32.37 12.14
N SER A 203 16.91 -31.56 13.06
CA SER A 203 17.35 -32.03 14.39
C SER A 203 16.20 -32.33 15.36
N VAL A 204 15.00 -31.83 15.04
CA VAL A 204 13.79 -31.93 15.87
C VAL A 204 12.66 -32.65 15.12
N SER A 205 12.68 -32.65 13.79
CA SER A 205 11.74 -33.42 12.96
C SER A 205 11.69 -34.88 13.43
N GLN A 206 10.48 -35.44 13.51
CA GLN A 206 10.19 -36.82 13.93
C GLN A 206 10.34 -37.10 15.44
N LYS A 207 10.68 -36.10 16.27
CA LYS A 207 10.66 -36.25 17.74
C LYS A 207 9.28 -35.91 18.33
N HIS A 208 8.22 -36.52 17.78
CA HIS A 208 6.83 -36.15 18.07
C HIS A 208 6.51 -36.18 19.57
N THR A 209 6.90 -37.23 20.30
CA THR A 209 6.70 -37.34 21.76
C THR A 209 7.35 -36.20 22.55
N TYR A 210 8.55 -35.78 22.16
CA TYR A 210 9.23 -34.66 22.80
C TYR A 210 8.51 -33.35 22.49
N ILE A 211 8.13 -33.14 21.23
CA ILE A 211 7.43 -31.93 20.78
C ILE A 211 6.08 -31.79 21.51
N ILE A 212 5.27 -32.85 21.56
CA ILE A 212 3.95 -32.80 22.20
C ILE A 212 4.04 -32.58 23.71
N SER A 213 5.06 -33.16 24.37
CA SER A 213 5.32 -32.93 25.80
C SER A 213 5.66 -31.47 26.07
N LEU A 214 6.51 -30.88 25.23
CA LEU A 214 6.84 -29.45 25.32
C LEU A 214 5.63 -28.56 25.01
N LEU A 215 4.85 -28.88 23.97
CA LEU A 215 3.63 -28.13 23.64
C LEU A 215 2.65 -28.13 24.81
N THR A 216 2.42 -29.29 25.43
CA THR A 216 1.52 -29.42 26.58
C THR A 216 2.00 -28.58 27.76
N TYR A 217 3.29 -28.71 28.11
CA TYR A 217 3.90 -27.97 29.22
C TYR A 217 3.90 -26.45 28.99
N LEU A 218 4.38 -25.98 27.83
CA LEU A 218 4.44 -24.55 27.52
C LEU A 218 3.05 -23.93 27.43
N SER A 219 2.08 -24.63 26.82
CA SER A 219 0.68 -24.18 26.79
C SER A 219 0.08 -24.10 28.19
N GLY A 220 0.38 -25.07 29.06
CA GLY A 220 -0.07 -25.07 30.45
C GLY A 220 0.48 -23.89 31.26
N ILE A 221 1.71 -23.46 30.97
CA ILE A 221 2.30 -22.27 31.61
C ILE A 221 1.54 -21.01 31.23
N VAL A 222 1.43 -20.72 29.93
CA VAL A 222 0.87 -19.43 29.47
C VAL A 222 -0.64 -19.35 29.58
N THR A 223 -1.35 -20.47 29.73
CA THR A 223 -2.79 -20.49 29.99
C THR A 223 -3.17 -20.51 31.48
N ASN A 224 -2.18 -20.60 32.37
CA ASN A 224 -2.38 -20.53 33.82
C ASN A 224 -2.06 -19.12 34.34
N CYS A 225 -3.07 -18.42 34.89
CA CYS A 225 -2.90 -17.07 35.41
C CYS A 225 -1.84 -16.97 36.53
N MET A 226 -1.66 -18.03 37.33
CA MET A 226 -0.65 -18.05 38.41
C MET A 226 0.79 -18.02 37.88
N SER A 227 1.01 -18.40 36.62
CA SER A 227 2.34 -18.36 36.00
C SER A 227 2.86 -16.93 35.84
N PHE A 228 1.97 -15.94 35.66
CA PHE A 228 2.34 -14.53 35.44
C PHE A 228 2.91 -13.85 36.69
N ALA A 229 2.91 -14.53 37.84
CA ALA A 229 3.75 -14.14 38.98
C ALA A 229 5.26 -14.28 38.70
N PHE A 230 5.64 -15.12 37.74
CA PHE A 230 7.03 -15.46 37.44
C PHE A 230 7.49 -15.02 36.04
N ILE A 231 6.57 -14.94 35.07
CA ILE A 231 6.82 -14.51 33.70
C ILE A 231 6.07 -13.21 33.41
N ASN A 232 6.73 -12.25 32.75
CA ASN A 232 6.08 -11.03 32.27
C ASN A 232 5.50 -11.22 30.85
N GLU A 233 4.83 -10.20 30.32
CA GLU A 233 4.24 -10.23 28.98
C GLU A 233 5.27 -10.53 27.87
N HIS A 234 6.45 -9.90 27.89
CA HIS A 234 7.50 -10.16 26.89
C HIS A 234 8.03 -11.60 26.97
N ASP A 235 8.18 -12.14 28.19
CA ASP A 235 8.58 -13.53 28.38
C ASP A 235 7.51 -14.50 27.84
N ALA A 236 6.23 -14.17 28.04
CA ALA A 236 5.11 -14.94 27.50
C ALA A 236 5.08 -14.89 25.96
N ASP A 237 5.37 -13.76 25.33
CA ASP A 237 5.44 -13.63 23.87
C ASP A 237 6.51 -14.55 23.25
N GLU A 238 7.66 -14.67 23.92
CA GLU A 238 8.71 -15.61 23.49
C GLU A 238 8.24 -17.07 23.61
N VAL A 239 7.52 -17.42 24.68
CA VAL A 239 6.95 -18.77 24.88
C VAL A 239 5.86 -19.05 23.84
N LEU A 240 4.94 -18.12 23.61
CA LEU A 240 3.87 -18.23 22.61
C LEU A 240 4.44 -18.43 21.21
N SER A 241 5.46 -17.64 20.84
CA SER A 241 6.17 -17.81 19.59
C SER A 241 6.82 -19.19 19.46
N THR A 242 7.36 -19.76 20.55
CA THR A 242 7.85 -21.14 20.56
C THR A 242 6.72 -22.16 20.35
N ILE A 243 5.57 -21.98 21.01
CA ILE A 243 4.39 -22.85 20.84
C ILE A 243 3.93 -22.85 19.39
N HIS A 244 3.83 -21.68 18.76
CA HIS A 244 3.48 -21.54 17.34
C HIS A 244 4.41 -22.32 16.42
N LEU A 245 5.73 -22.22 16.64
CA LEU A 245 6.72 -22.93 15.84
C LEU A 245 6.65 -24.45 16.05
N LEU A 246 6.45 -24.91 17.28
CA LEU A 246 6.29 -26.32 17.59
C LEU A 246 5.01 -26.90 16.98
N ALA A 247 3.90 -26.17 17.04
CA ALA A 247 2.62 -26.58 16.47
C ALA A 247 2.65 -26.63 14.93
N GLY A 248 3.51 -25.84 14.29
CA GLY A 248 3.72 -25.86 12.83
C GLY A 248 4.54 -27.06 12.32
N LEU A 249 5.10 -27.89 13.20
CA LEU A 249 5.81 -29.12 12.79
C LEU A 249 4.80 -30.22 12.43
N ASP A 250 5.19 -31.10 11.50
CA ASP A 250 4.36 -32.24 11.15
C ASP A 250 4.22 -33.20 12.35
N MET A 251 3.00 -33.64 12.60
CA MET A 251 2.62 -34.47 13.75
C MET A 251 2.05 -35.80 13.29
N ASP A 252 2.50 -36.87 13.94
CA ASP A 252 1.91 -38.18 13.78
C ASP A 252 0.46 -38.24 14.31
N LYS A 253 -0.23 -39.34 13.99
CA LYS A 253 -1.64 -39.52 14.33
C LYS A 253 -1.88 -39.52 15.85
N GLU A 254 -0.95 -40.07 16.63
CA GLU A 254 -1.08 -40.17 18.08
C GLU A 254 -0.91 -38.80 18.75
N SER A 255 0.09 -38.02 18.33
CA SER A 255 0.30 -36.66 18.81
C SER A 255 -0.88 -35.75 18.47
N LYS A 256 -1.50 -35.92 17.29
CA LYS A 256 -2.74 -35.22 16.92
C LYS A 256 -3.90 -35.51 17.87
N LEU A 257 -4.01 -36.72 18.44
CA LEU A 257 -5.02 -37.03 19.46
C LEU A 257 -4.76 -36.27 20.77
N VAL A 258 -3.50 -36.16 21.18
CA VAL A 258 -3.13 -35.37 22.36
C VAL A 258 -3.43 -33.88 22.14
N LEU A 259 -3.10 -33.35 20.96
CA LEU A 259 -3.43 -31.97 20.58
C LEU A 259 -4.94 -31.70 20.63
N LYS A 260 -5.78 -32.66 20.21
CA LYS A 260 -7.24 -32.54 20.37
C LYS A 260 -7.65 -32.40 21.84
N GLY A 261 -7.04 -33.18 22.74
CA GLY A 261 -7.26 -33.05 24.18
C GLY A 261 -6.82 -31.69 24.72
N MET A 262 -5.67 -31.18 24.26
CA MET A 262 -5.20 -29.82 24.58
C MET A 262 -6.19 -28.77 24.12
N LEU A 263 -6.67 -28.85 22.87
CA LEU A 263 -7.63 -27.90 22.30
C LEU A 263 -8.95 -27.90 23.09
N LYS A 264 -9.47 -29.08 23.46
CA LYS A 264 -10.65 -29.19 24.34
C LYS A 264 -10.43 -28.50 25.68
N THR A 265 -9.25 -28.65 26.26
CA THR A 265 -8.88 -28.02 27.54
C THR A 265 -8.81 -26.49 27.42
N ILE A 266 -8.24 -25.98 26.32
CA ILE A 266 -8.19 -24.54 26.01
C ILE A 266 -9.61 -23.97 25.89
N VAL A 267 -10.47 -24.60 25.08
CA VAL A 267 -11.86 -24.14 24.90
C VAL A 267 -12.64 -24.19 26.21
N PHE A 268 -12.44 -25.25 27.01
CA PHE A 268 -13.06 -25.34 28.34
C PHE A 268 -12.59 -24.21 29.26
N GLY A 269 -11.29 -23.89 29.28
CA GLY A 269 -10.75 -22.76 30.03
C GLY A 269 -11.35 -21.42 29.62
N LEU A 270 -11.52 -21.19 28.31
CA LEU A 270 -12.18 -20.00 27.76
C LEU A 270 -13.66 -19.92 28.16
N ASN A 271 -14.37 -21.04 28.19
CA ASN A 271 -15.76 -21.09 28.68
C ASN A 271 -15.86 -20.74 30.18
N VAL A 272 -14.92 -21.26 30.99
CA VAL A 272 -14.81 -20.91 32.41
C VAL A 272 -14.52 -19.42 32.59
N PHE A 273 -13.66 -18.85 31.76
CA PHE A 273 -13.39 -17.42 31.74
C PHE A 273 -14.64 -16.59 31.42
N ALA A 274 -15.35 -16.95 30.35
CA ALA A 274 -16.58 -16.26 29.92
C ALA A 274 -17.67 -16.26 31.00
N THR A 275 -17.78 -17.36 31.77
CA THR A 275 -18.81 -17.50 32.81
C THR A 275 -18.45 -16.85 34.14
N LYS A 276 -17.16 -16.74 34.49
CA LYS A 276 -16.73 -16.28 35.82
C LYS A 276 -16.58 -14.77 35.97
N MET A 277 -16.58 -13.99 34.88
CA MET A 277 -16.30 -12.54 34.89
C MET A 277 -14.98 -12.23 35.63
N PRO A 278 -13.82 -12.39 34.96
CA PRO A 278 -12.50 -12.30 35.58
C PRO A 278 -12.25 -10.91 36.16
N ASN A 279 -11.48 -10.86 37.25
CA ASN A 279 -11.23 -9.62 37.99
C ASN A 279 -9.75 -9.20 38.00
N THR A 280 -8.84 -10.04 37.50
CA THR A 280 -7.38 -9.79 37.50
C THR A 280 -6.81 -9.63 36.10
N TYR A 281 -5.74 -8.84 35.97
CA TYR A 281 -4.99 -8.67 34.74
C TYR A 281 -4.46 -10.02 34.23
N GLU A 282 -3.94 -10.84 35.14
CA GLU A 282 -3.34 -12.14 34.85
C GLU A 282 -4.34 -13.15 34.31
N GLU A 283 -5.60 -13.13 34.79
CA GLU A 283 -6.69 -13.94 34.23
C GLU A 283 -7.01 -13.54 32.78
N VAL A 284 -7.11 -12.23 32.52
CA VAL A 284 -7.35 -11.71 31.16
C VAL A 284 -6.19 -12.07 30.24
N PHE A 285 -4.95 -11.88 30.70
CA PHE A 285 -3.77 -12.20 29.91
C PHE A 285 -3.63 -13.72 29.65
N ALA A 286 -3.97 -14.58 30.61
CA ALA A 286 -4.04 -16.03 30.40
C ALA A 286 -5.05 -16.41 29.30
N ALA A 287 -6.21 -15.76 29.29
CA ALA A 287 -7.22 -15.97 28.27
C ALA A 287 -6.77 -15.49 26.89
N ILE A 288 -6.05 -14.37 26.82
CA ILE A 288 -5.42 -13.89 25.58
C ILE A 288 -4.42 -14.94 25.06
N CYS A 289 -3.52 -15.45 25.91
CA CYS A 289 -2.59 -16.50 25.52
C CYS A 289 -3.32 -17.77 25.03
N ALA A 290 -4.41 -18.16 25.69
CA ALA A 290 -5.25 -19.28 25.27
C ALA A 290 -5.87 -19.06 23.89
N LEU A 291 -6.39 -17.86 23.61
CA LEU A 291 -6.91 -17.46 22.29
C LEU A 291 -5.80 -17.43 21.24
N GLU A 292 -4.60 -16.95 21.56
CA GLU A 292 -3.49 -16.91 20.59
C GLU A 292 -2.99 -18.30 20.19
N ILE A 293 -2.98 -19.26 21.12
CA ILE A 293 -2.51 -20.63 20.88
C ILE A 293 -3.53 -21.46 20.09
N LEU A 294 -4.83 -21.21 20.31
CA LEU A 294 -5.93 -21.99 19.75
C LEU A 294 -5.79 -22.19 18.22
N PRO A 295 -5.58 -21.14 17.40
CA PRO A 295 -5.37 -21.30 15.96
C PRO A 295 -4.23 -22.26 15.59
N ALA A 296 -3.12 -22.19 16.31
CA ALA A 296 -1.92 -22.96 16.01
C ALA A 296 -2.13 -24.45 16.31
N ILE A 297 -2.74 -24.75 17.44
CA ILE A 297 -3.08 -26.13 17.83
C ILE A 297 -4.14 -26.69 16.89
N HIS A 298 -5.17 -25.91 16.54
CA HIS A 298 -6.18 -26.35 15.58
C HIS A 298 -5.58 -26.67 14.20
N HIS A 299 -4.68 -25.83 13.69
CA HIS A 299 -3.98 -26.09 12.43
C HIS A 299 -3.16 -27.39 12.49
N ALA A 300 -2.46 -27.64 13.59
CA ALA A 300 -1.66 -28.85 13.80
C ALA A 300 -2.49 -30.15 13.82
N ILE A 301 -3.73 -30.08 14.31
CA ILE A 301 -4.68 -31.20 14.31
C ILE A 301 -5.19 -31.50 12.88
N GLY A 302 -5.43 -30.45 12.09
CA GLY A 302 -6.12 -30.51 10.79
C GLY A 302 -7.62 -30.22 10.91
N GLN A 303 -8.30 -30.07 9.76
CA GLN A 303 -9.74 -29.73 9.73
C GLN A 303 -10.59 -30.85 10.33
N THR A 304 -11.27 -30.55 11.45
CA THR A 304 -12.24 -31.47 12.07
C THR A 304 -13.46 -30.69 12.53
N ALA A 305 -14.67 -31.15 12.18
CA ALA A 305 -15.94 -30.54 12.61
C ALA A 305 -16.23 -30.67 14.12
N GLU A 306 -15.34 -31.33 14.87
CA GLU A 306 -15.50 -31.67 16.30
C GLU A 306 -15.53 -30.45 17.24
N PHE A 307 -15.18 -29.25 16.74
CA PHE A 307 -15.01 -28.04 17.56
C PHE A 307 -16.06 -26.95 17.26
N SER A 308 -17.18 -27.25 16.61
CA SER A 308 -18.25 -26.28 16.34
C SER A 308 -18.78 -25.60 17.61
N TYR A 309 -18.86 -26.34 18.72
CA TYR A 309 -19.30 -25.84 20.03
C TYR A 309 -18.42 -24.71 20.60
N ALA A 310 -17.18 -24.56 20.14
CA ALA A 310 -16.28 -23.50 20.60
C ALA A 310 -16.67 -22.14 20.02
N TYR A 311 -17.34 -22.11 18.87
CA TYR A 311 -17.62 -20.88 18.15
C TYR A 311 -18.54 -19.91 18.92
N PRO A 312 -19.67 -20.34 19.51
CA PRO A 312 -20.50 -19.46 20.34
C PRO A 312 -19.76 -18.94 21.58
N ILE A 313 -18.93 -19.77 22.21
CA ILE A 313 -18.12 -19.38 23.37
C ILE A 313 -17.16 -18.24 22.99
N LEU A 314 -16.46 -18.39 21.86
CA LEU A 314 -15.54 -17.38 21.36
C LEU A 314 -16.24 -16.11 20.91
N HIS A 315 -17.48 -16.19 20.46
CA HIS A 315 -18.25 -15.02 20.05
C HIS A 315 -18.64 -14.16 21.25
N ASP A 316 -19.14 -14.79 22.32
CA ASP A 316 -19.71 -14.09 23.48
C ASP A 316 -18.66 -13.67 24.52
N ILE A 317 -17.43 -14.18 24.41
CA ILE A 317 -16.34 -13.81 25.30
C ILE A 317 -15.98 -12.31 25.15
N SER A 318 -15.86 -11.62 26.27
CA SER A 318 -15.52 -10.19 26.34
C SER A 318 -14.55 -9.91 27.48
N VAL A 319 -13.80 -8.82 27.37
CA VAL A 319 -12.93 -8.34 28.45
C VAL A 319 -13.76 -7.47 29.39
N PRO A 320 -13.91 -7.81 30.68
CA PRO A 320 -14.64 -6.97 31.62
C PRO A 320 -13.91 -5.64 31.84
N GLN A 321 -14.66 -4.63 32.27
CA GLN A 321 -14.09 -3.33 32.59
C GLN A 321 -13.26 -3.42 33.88
N MET A 322 -11.94 -3.27 33.75
CA MET A 322 -11.00 -3.29 34.88
C MET A 322 -10.70 -1.86 35.36
N ASN A 323 -11.41 -1.41 36.40
CA ASN A 323 -11.34 -0.03 36.89
C ASN A 323 -10.00 0.37 37.53
N TYR A 324 -9.11 -0.59 37.80
CA TYR A 324 -7.81 -0.35 38.46
C TYR A 324 -6.63 -0.23 37.50
N LEU A 325 -6.82 -0.52 36.20
CA LEU A 325 -5.76 -0.40 35.19
C LEU A 325 -5.73 1.00 34.59
N ALA A 326 -4.53 1.46 34.22
CA ALA A 326 -4.40 2.68 33.45
C ALA A 326 -5.10 2.53 32.09
N MET A 327 -5.76 3.59 31.61
CA MET A 327 -6.51 3.56 30.33
C MET A 327 -5.67 3.04 29.16
N HIS A 328 -4.39 3.40 29.12
CA HIS A 328 -3.46 2.93 28.09
C HIS A 328 -3.24 1.42 28.13
N GLU A 329 -2.98 0.85 29.32
CA GLU A 329 -2.76 -0.59 29.50
C GLU A 329 -4.03 -1.38 29.18
N LEU A 330 -5.18 -0.89 29.65
CA LEU A 330 -6.47 -1.50 29.33
C LEU A 330 -6.73 -1.51 27.81
N SER A 331 -6.40 -0.41 27.10
CA SER A 331 -6.56 -0.36 25.64
C SER A 331 -5.66 -1.37 24.91
N HIS A 332 -4.41 -1.53 25.37
CA HIS A 332 -3.45 -2.47 24.79
C HIS A 332 -3.93 -3.93 24.92
N ILE A 333 -4.37 -4.32 26.12
CA ILE A 333 -4.89 -5.66 26.40
C ILE A 333 -6.16 -5.93 25.60
N LYS A 334 -7.08 -4.96 25.53
CA LYS A 334 -8.33 -5.10 24.78
C LYS A 334 -8.07 -5.33 23.29
N ASP A 335 -7.19 -4.54 22.67
CA ASP A 335 -6.83 -4.72 21.26
C ASP A 335 -6.25 -6.12 21.02
N ARG A 336 -5.29 -6.54 21.87
CA ARG A 336 -4.67 -7.87 21.76
C ARG A 336 -5.69 -8.99 21.92
N PHE A 337 -6.60 -8.87 22.89
CA PHE A 337 -7.69 -9.81 23.10
C PHE A 337 -8.62 -9.90 21.89
N LEU A 338 -9.08 -8.77 21.34
CA LEU A 338 -10.00 -8.76 20.21
C LEU A 338 -9.34 -9.37 18.97
N CYS A 339 -8.08 -9.03 18.69
CA CYS A 339 -7.32 -9.68 17.62
C CYS A 339 -7.25 -11.21 17.80
N ALA A 340 -6.93 -11.68 19.01
CA ALA A 340 -6.84 -13.11 19.31
C ALA A 340 -8.21 -13.83 19.23
N LYS A 341 -9.28 -13.17 19.68
CA LYS A 341 -10.69 -13.61 19.59
C LYS A 341 -11.08 -13.83 18.14
N TYR A 342 -10.97 -12.81 17.29
CA TYR A 342 -11.39 -12.90 15.89
C TYR A 342 -10.50 -13.83 15.06
N LYS A 343 -9.20 -13.90 15.36
CA LYS A 343 -8.30 -14.89 14.72
C LYS A 343 -8.70 -16.33 15.07
N SER A 344 -9.11 -16.57 16.32
CA SER A 344 -9.63 -17.88 16.77
C SER A 344 -10.93 -18.23 16.08
N MET A 345 -11.89 -17.30 16.04
CA MET A 345 -13.16 -17.47 15.32
C MET A 345 -12.94 -17.74 13.83
N GLN A 346 -12.06 -16.98 13.17
CA GLN A 346 -11.71 -17.18 11.77
C GLN A 346 -11.12 -18.58 11.52
N THR A 347 -10.32 -19.08 12.45
CA THR A 347 -9.70 -20.41 12.34
C THR A 347 -10.73 -21.53 12.48
N LEU A 348 -11.70 -21.36 13.38
CA LEU A 348 -12.79 -22.32 13.60
C LEU A 348 -13.96 -22.14 12.64
N TYR A 349 -13.94 -21.14 11.76
CA TYR A 349 -14.99 -20.88 10.78
C TYR A 349 -15.34 -22.11 9.93
N ALA A 350 -14.33 -22.86 9.49
CA ALA A 350 -14.50 -24.06 8.68
C ALA A 350 -15.12 -25.24 9.47
N CYS A 351 -15.11 -25.18 10.81
CA CYS A 351 -15.73 -26.18 11.67
C CYS A 351 -17.23 -25.92 11.90
N LYS A 352 -17.79 -24.82 11.35
CA LYS A 352 -19.21 -24.52 11.43
C LYS A 352 -20.00 -25.63 10.72
N THR A 353 -20.87 -26.30 11.47
CA THR A 353 -21.73 -27.36 10.94
C THR A 353 -22.76 -26.74 9.98
N ILE A 354 -22.95 -27.35 8.80
CA ILE A 354 -23.99 -26.95 7.84
C ILE A 354 -25.34 -27.13 8.54
N GLY A 355 -25.97 -26.03 8.95
CA GLY A 355 -27.23 -26.01 9.70
C GLY A 355 -27.19 -25.26 11.03
N ASP A 356 -26.01 -24.89 11.55
CA ASP A 356 -25.92 -23.93 12.65
C ASP A 356 -25.97 -22.52 12.06
N ASP A 357 -27.09 -21.81 12.24
CA ASP A 357 -27.29 -20.40 11.83
C ASP A 357 -26.47 -19.42 12.67
N PHE A 358 -25.22 -19.77 13.02
CA PHE A 358 -24.37 -18.89 13.79
C PHE A 358 -23.73 -17.84 12.86
N GLU A 359 -24.43 -16.73 12.67
CA GLU A 359 -23.91 -15.55 11.99
C GLU A 359 -23.12 -14.68 12.98
N LEU A 360 -22.15 -13.94 12.46
CA LEU A 360 -21.46 -12.90 13.23
C LEU A 360 -22.50 -11.87 13.71
N ASP A 361 -22.73 -11.79 15.02
CA ASP A 361 -23.69 -10.81 15.56
C ASP A 361 -23.19 -9.40 15.26
N ARG A 362 -23.98 -8.68 14.46
CA ARG A 362 -23.71 -7.31 14.04
C ARG A 362 -23.43 -6.38 15.22
N VAL A 363 -24.21 -6.49 16.30
CA VAL A 363 -24.12 -5.59 17.47
C VAL A 363 -22.89 -5.91 18.29
N VAL A 364 -22.61 -7.19 18.55
CA VAL A 364 -21.41 -7.60 19.30
C VAL A 364 -20.15 -7.18 18.53
N PHE A 365 -20.09 -7.49 17.23
CA PHE A 365 -18.96 -7.11 16.39
C PHE A 365 -18.76 -5.60 16.35
N TYR A 366 -19.82 -4.82 16.12
CA TYR A 366 -19.73 -3.37 16.08
C TYR A 366 -19.23 -2.78 17.41
N ASN A 367 -19.75 -3.27 18.55
CA ASN A 367 -19.30 -2.82 19.86
C ASN A 367 -17.83 -3.15 20.11
N ASP A 368 -17.37 -4.34 19.71
CA ASP A 368 -15.97 -4.72 19.85
C ASP A 368 -15.06 -3.78 19.01
N ILE A 369 -15.44 -3.47 17.77
CA ILE A 369 -14.71 -2.55 16.89
C ILE A 369 -14.66 -1.12 17.44
N VAL A 370 -15.80 -0.58 17.90
CA VAL A 370 -15.87 0.79 18.45
C VAL A 370 -15.03 0.96 19.71
N ASN A 371 -14.88 -0.11 20.49
CA ASN A 371 -14.10 -0.09 21.73
C ASN A 371 -12.59 -0.38 21.52
N ALA A 372 -12.18 -0.75 20.30
CA ALA A 372 -10.77 -0.99 19.97
C ALA A 372 -10.04 0.32 19.69
N ARG A 373 -8.79 0.42 20.16
CA ARG A 373 -7.92 1.56 19.86
C ARG A 373 -7.31 1.46 18.46
N HIS A 374 -7.02 0.24 18.01
CA HIS A 374 -6.52 -0.04 16.65
C HIS A 374 -7.40 -1.08 15.93
N PRO A 375 -8.59 -0.68 15.43
CA PRO A 375 -9.49 -1.59 14.71
C PRO A 375 -8.86 -2.27 13.48
N SER A 376 -7.89 -1.61 12.82
CA SER A 376 -7.18 -2.17 11.66
C SER A 376 -6.60 -3.55 11.92
N LYS A 377 -6.02 -3.77 13.11
CA LYS A 377 -5.43 -5.05 13.52
C LYS A 377 -6.46 -6.18 13.63
N ILE A 378 -7.71 -5.84 13.94
CA ILE A 378 -8.81 -6.81 13.95
C ILE A 378 -9.18 -7.15 12.50
N PHE A 379 -9.32 -6.15 11.65
CA PHE A 379 -9.66 -6.34 10.23
C PHE A 379 -8.65 -7.19 9.46
N GLU A 380 -7.36 -7.09 9.80
CA GLU A 380 -6.29 -7.91 9.21
C GLU A 380 -6.45 -9.41 9.46
N VAL A 381 -7.09 -9.81 10.56
CA VAL A 381 -7.29 -11.23 10.91
C VAL A 381 -8.64 -11.80 10.45
N LEU A 382 -9.55 -10.94 9.96
CA LEU A 382 -10.83 -11.36 9.40
C LEU A 382 -10.62 -11.83 7.96
N GLY A 383 -10.60 -13.15 7.75
CA GLY A 383 -10.60 -13.78 6.43
C GLY A 383 -12.02 -13.95 5.92
N HIS A 384 -12.52 -15.20 5.91
CA HIS A 384 -13.89 -15.54 5.53
C HIS A 384 -14.97 -14.82 6.35
N LEU A 385 -14.66 -14.41 7.58
CA LEU A 385 -15.59 -13.63 8.42
C LEU A 385 -15.99 -12.29 7.80
N LYS A 386 -15.17 -11.73 6.90
CA LYS A 386 -15.51 -10.50 6.17
C LYS A 386 -16.82 -10.61 5.42
N ALA A 387 -17.13 -11.78 4.85
CA ALA A 387 -18.37 -12.00 4.10
C ALA A 387 -19.65 -11.85 4.95
N GLN A 388 -19.54 -11.90 6.29
CA GLN A 388 -20.66 -11.74 7.22
C GLN A 388 -20.76 -10.32 7.82
N MET A 389 -19.89 -9.39 7.42
CA MET A 389 -19.88 -8.04 7.96
C MET A 389 -21.01 -7.19 7.38
N HIS A 390 -21.77 -6.54 8.26
CA HIS A 390 -22.81 -5.59 7.87
C HIS A 390 -22.23 -4.18 7.78
N TRP A 391 -22.21 -3.62 6.58
CA TRP A 391 -21.57 -2.33 6.32
C TRP A 391 -22.36 -1.11 6.79
N ASP A 392 -23.67 -1.22 7.02
CA ASP A 392 -24.52 -0.09 7.42
C ASP A 392 -23.97 0.67 8.64
N ASP A 393 -23.55 -0.04 9.69
CA ASP A 393 -22.98 0.57 10.89
C ASP A 393 -21.49 0.84 10.73
N LEU A 394 -20.77 -0.06 10.06
CA LEU A 394 -19.32 0.02 9.90
C LEU A 394 -18.91 1.21 9.02
N ILE A 395 -19.71 1.59 8.02
CA ILE A 395 -19.41 2.78 7.23
C ILE A 395 -19.51 4.04 8.07
N VAL A 396 -20.47 4.12 9.01
CA VAL A 396 -20.58 5.27 9.92
C VAL A 396 -19.34 5.36 10.81
N PHE A 397 -18.88 4.21 11.32
CA PHE A 397 -17.63 4.14 12.09
C PHE A 397 -16.40 4.54 11.26
N ALA A 398 -16.28 4.02 10.04
CA ALA A 398 -15.16 4.30 9.14
C ALA A 398 -15.11 5.77 8.69
N CYS A 399 -16.27 6.42 8.55
CA CYS A 399 -16.36 7.84 8.20
C CYS A 399 -16.06 8.77 9.39
N HIS A 400 -15.99 8.27 10.63
CA HIS A 400 -15.78 9.12 11.80
C HIS A 400 -14.35 9.68 11.84
N PRO A 401 -14.16 10.99 12.11
CA PRO A 401 -12.82 11.58 12.24
C PRO A 401 -11.98 10.83 13.28
N GLY A 402 -10.74 10.49 12.90
CA GLY A 402 -9.82 9.70 13.73
C GLY A 402 -9.78 8.21 13.38
N ASN A 403 -10.87 7.63 12.83
CA ASN A 403 -10.91 6.21 12.44
C ASN A 403 -10.56 5.98 10.96
N GLN A 404 -10.60 7.03 10.15
CA GLN A 404 -10.48 6.95 8.69
C GLN A 404 -9.18 6.25 8.23
N HIS A 405 -8.04 6.53 8.88
CA HIS A 405 -6.77 5.85 8.59
C HIS A 405 -6.81 4.35 8.90
N GLU A 406 -7.40 3.97 10.04
CA GLU A 406 -7.47 2.59 10.50
C GLU A 406 -8.43 1.74 9.65
N CYS A 407 -9.49 2.36 9.10
CA CYS A 407 -10.49 1.68 8.29
C CYS A 407 -10.17 1.65 6.79
N LEU A 408 -9.20 2.47 6.32
CA LEU A 408 -8.89 2.60 4.91
C LEU A 408 -8.62 1.24 4.21
N PRO A 409 -7.78 0.33 4.75
CA PRO A 409 -7.53 -0.96 4.08
C PRO A 409 -8.78 -1.83 3.97
N LEU A 410 -9.69 -1.76 4.95
CA LEU A 410 -10.91 -2.55 4.98
C LEU A 410 -11.94 -2.04 3.95
N VAL A 411 -12.11 -0.72 3.83
CA VAL A 411 -13.05 -0.11 2.87
C VAL A 411 -12.71 -0.51 1.44
N PHE A 412 -11.43 -0.64 1.12
CA PHE A 412 -10.97 -1.04 -0.21
C PHE A 412 -10.58 -2.53 -0.30
N ASP A 413 -11.11 -3.38 0.59
CA ASP A 413 -10.87 -4.82 0.52
C ASP A 413 -11.68 -5.46 -0.62
N ASN A 414 -10.96 -6.22 -1.44
CA ASN A 414 -11.46 -6.95 -2.59
C ASN A 414 -12.64 -7.86 -2.29
N THR A 415 -12.73 -8.39 -1.06
CA THR A 415 -13.83 -9.30 -0.66
C THR A 415 -15.21 -8.66 -0.80
N PHE A 416 -15.31 -7.34 -0.76
CA PHE A 416 -16.58 -6.61 -0.77
C PHE A 416 -17.01 -6.12 -2.15
N PHE A 417 -16.14 -6.12 -3.16
CA PHE A 417 -16.45 -5.54 -4.48
C PHE A 417 -17.46 -6.34 -5.32
N ALA A 418 -17.74 -7.59 -4.92
CA ALA A 418 -18.87 -8.33 -5.46
C ALA A 418 -20.23 -7.72 -5.07
N ASN A 419 -20.30 -6.98 -3.96
CA ASN A 419 -21.51 -6.28 -3.53
C ASN A 419 -21.56 -4.88 -4.16
N VAL A 420 -22.56 -4.65 -5.02
CA VAL A 420 -22.78 -3.36 -5.69
C VAL A 420 -23.03 -2.22 -4.70
N GLU A 421 -23.65 -2.49 -3.55
CA GLU A 421 -23.90 -1.50 -2.50
C GLU A 421 -22.59 -0.97 -1.90
N HIS A 422 -21.54 -1.81 -1.86
CA HIS A 422 -20.25 -1.45 -1.29
C HIS A 422 -19.60 -0.26 -1.99
N ILE A 423 -19.84 -0.09 -3.29
CA ILE A 423 -19.37 1.08 -4.03
C ILE A 423 -19.97 2.39 -3.49
N SER A 424 -21.20 2.34 -2.96
CA SER A 424 -21.81 3.50 -2.31
C SER A 424 -21.13 3.82 -0.98
N TYR A 425 -20.70 2.80 -0.23
CA TYR A 425 -19.91 2.99 1.00
C TYR A 425 -18.54 3.58 0.71
N ILE A 426 -17.87 3.16 -0.35
CA ILE A 426 -16.61 3.79 -0.81
C ILE A 426 -16.83 5.28 -1.10
N SER A 427 -17.89 5.64 -1.82
CA SER A 427 -18.22 7.05 -2.09
C SER A 427 -18.46 7.85 -0.80
N LEU A 428 -19.18 7.28 0.18
CA LEU A 428 -19.40 7.92 1.48
C LEU A 428 -18.08 8.13 2.24
N PHE A 429 -17.23 7.12 2.25
CA PHE A 429 -15.92 7.18 2.88
C PHE A 429 -15.04 8.28 2.25
N ILE A 430 -14.93 8.30 0.92
CA ILE A 430 -14.20 9.33 0.15
C ILE A 430 -14.74 10.73 0.45
N GLY A 431 -16.06 10.88 0.52
CA GLY A 431 -16.70 12.14 0.91
C GLY A 431 -16.32 12.60 2.32
N SER A 432 -16.14 11.67 3.26
CA SER A 432 -15.73 11.96 4.64
C SER A 432 -14.26 12.40 4.76
N ILE A 433 -13.38 11.93 3.85
CA ILE A 433 -11.93 12.21 3.88
C ILE A 433 -11.50 13.36 2.96
N LYS A 434 -12.44 14.12 2.39
CA LYS A 434 -12.17 15.19 1.41
C LYS A 434 -11.12 16.24 1.84
N ALA A 435 -10.92 16.43 3.15
CA ALA A 435 -9.97 17.38 3.71
C ALA A 435 -8.58 16.79 4.00
N PHE A 436 -8.35 15.50 3.70
CA PHE A 436 -7.14 14.75 4.02
C PHE A 436 -6.47 14.23 2.74
N PRO A 437 -5.60 15.04 2.10
CA PRO A 437 -4.94 14.68 0.83
C PRO A 437 -4.19 13.35 0.85
N GLU A 438 -3.57 12.99 1.97
CA GLU A 438 -2.88 11.72 2.16
C GLU A 438 -3.83 10.51 2.07
N LEU A 439 -5.02 10.61 2.68
CA LEU A 439 -6.03 9.55 2.65
C LEU A 439 -6.68 9.44 1.27
N LEU A 440 -6.86 10.57 0.58
CA LEU A 440 -7.41 10.61 -0.78
C LEU A 440 -6.45 9.94 -1.77
N LEU A 441 -5.15 10.27 -1.69
CA LEU A 441 -4.13 9.62 -2.52
C LEU A 441 -4.10 8.11 -2.28
N ALA A 442 -4.09 7.69 -1.01
CA ALA A 442 -4.07 6.27 -0.66
C ALA A 442 -5.36 5.55 -1.10
N SER A 443 -6.52 6.19 -0.96
CA SER A 443 -7.81 5.69 -1.44
C SER A 443 -7.81 5.51 -2.96
N GLY A 444 -7.31 6.48 -3.71
CA GLY A 444 -7.21 6.36 -5.17
C GLY A 444 -6.29 5.22 -5.60
N TYR A 445 -5.13 5.06 -4.96
CA TYR A 445 -4.23 3.95 -5.23
C TYR A 445 -4.90 2.59 -4.97
N LEU A 446 -5.52 2.42 -3.79
CA LEU A 446 -6.20 1.16 -3.43
C LEU A 446 -7.38 0.87 -4.36
N PHE A 447 -8.16 1.90 -4.71
CA PHE A 447 -9.29 1.77 -5.62
C PHE A 447 -8.86 1.34 -7.03
N MET A 448 -7.82 1.96 -7.60
CA MET A 448 -7.27 1.61 -8.91
C MET A 448 -6.69 0.19 -8.92
N LYS A 449 -5.99 -0.20 -7.85
CA LYS A 449 -5.42 -1.56 -7.71
C LYS A 449 -6.48 -2.65 -7.80
N SER A 450 -7.71 -2.35 -7.38
CA SER A 450 -8.81 -3.31 -7.34
C SER A 450 -9.89 -3.04 -8.38
N PHE A 451 -9.65 -2.11 -9.30
CA PHE A 451 -10.64 -1.55 -10.20
C PHE A 451 -11.25 -2.58 -11.17
N GLU A 452 -10.46 -3.55 -11.62
CA GLU A 452 -10.90 -4.64 -12.50
C GLU A 452 -11.90 -5.58 -11.83
N GLN A 453 -11.81 -5.73 -10.50
CA GLN A 453 -12.66 -6.65 -9.72
C GLN A 453 -14.04 -6.05 -9.43
N ILE A 454 -14.22 -4.76 -9.70
CA ILE A 454 -15.50 -4.08 -9.53
C ILE A 454 -16.28 -4.20 -10.85
N HIS A 455 -17.36 -4.98 -10.84
CA HIS A 455 -18.16 -5.26 -12.04
C HIS A 455 -19.36 -4.31 -12.25
N THR A 456 -19.32 -3.13 -11.63
CA THR A 456 -20.35 -2.09 -11.80
C THR A 456 -19.78 -0.84 -12.46
N GLU A 457 -20.52 -0.23 -13.38
CA GLU A 457 -20.17 1.05 -13.99
C GLU A 457 -20.05 2.19 -12.98
N ARG A 458 -20.69 2.07 -11.81
CA ARG A 458 -20.56 3.04 -10.71
C ARG A 458 -19.11 3.25 -10.28
N LYS A 459 -18.20 2.31 -10.53
CA LYS A 459 -16.78 2.49 -10.23
C LYS A 459 -16.14 3.69 -10.93
N TRP A 460 -16.58 3.99 -12.16
CA TRP A 460 -16.12 5.14 -12.92
C TRP A 460 -16.56 6.45 -12.27
N SER A 461 -17.75 6.45 -11.66
CA SER A 461 -18.24 7.61 -10.90
C SER A 461 -17.40 7.90 -9.66
N VAL A 462 -16.93 6.87 -8.95
CA VAL A 462 -16.01 7.02 -7.80
C VAL A 462 -14.65 7.53 -8.25
N LEU A 463 -14.08 6.96 -9.31
CA LEU A 463 -12.79 7.38 -9.85
C LEU A 463 -12.83 8.84 -10.29
N ARG A 464 -13.93 9.26 -10.93
CA ARG A 464 -14.19 10.66 -11.28
C ARG A 464 -14.26 11.54 -10.04
N ASP A 465 -14.99 11.13 -9.01
CA ASP A 465 -15.15 11.95 -7.80
C ASP A 465 -13.80 12.13 -7.07
N LEU A 466 -12.92 11.12 -7.09
CA LEU A 466 -11.52 11.25 -6.64
C LEU A 466 -10.71 12.21 -7.51
N PHE A 467 -10.86 12.12 -8.83
CA PHE A 467 -10.15 12.99 -9.78
C PHE A 467 -10.53 14.46 -9.61
N LEU A 468 -11.83 14.74 -9.42
CA LEU A 468 -12.37 16.08 -9.22
C LEU A 468 -12.26 16.59 -7.78
N MET A 469 -11.66 15.83 -6.86
CA MET A 469 -11.56 16.23 -5.47
C MET A 469 -10.62 17.44 -5.31
N ASP A 470 -11.17 18.55 -4.80
CA ASP A 470 -10.47 19.80 -4.52
C ASP A 470 -9.50 20.25 -5.65
N THR A 471 -10.04 20.35 -6.87
CA THR A 471 -9.29 20.70 -8.10
C THR A 471 -8.36 21.90 -7.93
N LYS A 472 -8.83 22.95 -7.26
CA LYS A 472 -8.06 24.18 -7.03
C LYS A 472 -6.89 24.05 -6.05
N SER A 473 -6.73 22.90 -5.39
CA SER A 473 -5.64 22.66 -4.45
C SER A 473 -4.29 22.53 -5.14
N ASN A 474 -3.30 23.23 -4.61
CA ASN A 474 -1.89 23.07 -4.97
C ASN A 474 -1.20 21.95 -4.17
N ASP A 475 -1.93 21.15 -3.41
CA ASP A 475 -1.36 20.02 -2.68
C ASP A 475 -0.82 18.96 -3.67
N GLN A 476 0.48 18.69 -3.60
CA GLN A 476 1.18 17.77 -4.49
C GLN A 476 0.58 16.36 -4.47
N ARG A 477 -0.01 15.93 -3.35
CA ARG A 477 -0.63 14.60 -3.21
C ARG A 477 -1.91 14.50 -4.04
N LEU A 478 -2.70 15.56 -4.10
CA LEU A 478 -3.90 15.62 -4.94
C LEU A 478 -3.55 15.72 -6.42
N VAL A 479 -2.52 16.49 -6.77
CA VAL A 479 -1.97 16.51 -8.14
C VAL A 479 -1.51 15.11 -8.53
N ARG A 480 -0.77 14.41 -7.66
CA ARG A 480 -0.33 13.02 -7.92
C ARG A 480 -1.51 12.08 -8.11
N LEU A 481 -2.53 12.17 -7.27
CA LEU A 481 -3.74 11.37 -7.40
C LEU A 481 -4.35 11.55 -8.79
N ARG A 482 -4.48 12.80 -9.26
CA ARG A 482 -5.00 13.09 -10.60
C ARG A 482 -4.13 12.51 -11.70
N CYS A 483 -2.81 12.69 -11.63
CA CYS A 483 -1.88 12.08 -12.59
C CYS A 483 -2.02 10.56 -12.62
N MET A 484 -2.06 9.90 -11.47
CA MET A 484 -2.21 8.44 -11.40
C MET A 484 -3.52 7.97 -12.02
N ILE A 485 -4.62 8.67 -11.76
CA ILE A 485 -5.92 8.38 -12.38
C ILE A 485 -5.87 8.61 -13.90
N SER A 486 -5.27 9.72 -14.34
CA SER A 486 -5.10 10.01 -15.77
C SER A 486 -4.29 8.93 -16.48
N ASP A 487 -3.15 8.54 -15.92
CA ASP A 487 -2.28 7.49 -16.46
C ASP A 487 -3.01 6.16 -16.54
N TYR A 488 -3.75 5.81 -15.47
CA TYR A 488 -4.57 4.59 -15.41
C TYR A 488 -5.65 4.59 -16.50
N VAL A 489 -6.49 5.62 -16.56
CA VAL A 489 -7.57 5.74 -17.56
C VAL A 489 -7.02 5.75 -18.99
N CYS A 490 -5.86 6.36 -19.21
CA CYS A 490 -5.22 6.38 -20.52
C CYS A 490 -4.64 5.01 -20.92
N ALA A 491 -4.35 4.12 -19.97
CA ALA A 491 -3.85 2.77 -20.24
C ALA A 491 -4.98 1.75 -20.47
N GLU A 492 -6.20 2.05 -20.01
CA GLU A 492 -7.38 1.21 -20.21
C GLU A 492 -7.81 1.11 -21.69
N CYS A 493 -8.62 0.10 -21.99
CA CYS A 493 -9.19 -0.05 -23.34
C CYS A 493 -10.12 1.12 -23.70
N ASN A 494 -10.37 1.32 -25.00
CA ASN A 494 -11.19 2.44 -25.51
C ASN A 494 -12.55 2.57 -24.82
N GLU A 495 -13.18 1.46 -24.43
CA GLU A 495 -14.47 1.46 -23.74
C GLU A 495 -14.41 2.03 -22.32
N GLY A 496 -13.41 1.62 -21.52
CA GLY A 496 -13.26 2.13 -20.15
C GLY A 496 -12.92 3.62 -20.11
N MET A 497 -12.02 4.04 -20.99
CA MET A 497 -11.70 5.46 -21.20
C MET A 497 -12.95 6.26 -21.59
N ARG A 498 -13.75 5.76 -22.53
CA ARG A 498 -15.01 6.40 -22.95
C ARG A 498 -15.96 6.58 -21.77
N LEU A 499 -16.20 5.52 -20.99
CA LEU A 499 -17.08 5.56 -19.82
C LEU A 499 -16.61 6.60 -18.79
N PHE A 500 -15.31 6.63 -18.46
CA PHE A 500 -14.77 7.63 -17.54
C PHE A 500 -15.02 9.07 -18.02
N VAL A 501 -14.74 9.33 -19.30
CA VAL A 501 -14.91 10.67 -19.90
C VAL A 501 -16.40 11.05 -19.93
N GLU A 502 -17.31 10.12 -20.23
CA GLU A 502 -18.76 10.34 -20.15
C GLU A 502 -19.17 10.77 -18.73
N PHE A 503 -18.79 10.00 -17.70
CA PHE A 503 -19.09 10.33 -16.30
C PHE A 503 -18.47 11.67 -15.85
N LEU A 504 -17.25 11.96 -16.30
CA LEU A 504 -16.53 13.21 -16.02
C LEU A 504 -17.28 14.40 -16.62
N MET A 505 -17.64 14.32 -17.90
CA MET A 505 -18.32 15.42 -18.60
C MET A 505 -19.71 15.69 -18.06
N MET A 506 -20.49 14.65 -17.72
CA MET A 506 -21.79 14.83 -17.06
C MET A 506 -21.66 15.65 -15.78
N LYS A 507 -20.66 15.33 -14.94
CA LYS A 507 -20.45 16.03 -13.66
C LYS A 507 -19.97 17.47 -13.83
N LEU A 508 -19.05 17.69 -14.78
CA LEU A 508 -18.52 19.02 -15.08
C LEU A 508 -19.61 19.95 -15.64
N ASN A 509 -20.53 19.41 -16.45
CA ASN A 509 -21.65 20.17 -17.00
C ASN A 509 -22.74 20.46 -15.95
N ASP A 510 -23.04 19.54 -15.04
CA ASP A 510 -24.08 19.71 -14.00
C ASP A 510 -23.67 20.72 -12.91
N GLY A 511 -22.38 20.82 -12.60
CA GLY A 511 -21.86 21.65 -11.51
C GLY A 511 -21.08 22.89 -11.94
N PHE A 512 -20.75 23.03 -13.22
CA PHE A 512 -19.84 24.04 -13.79
C PHE A 512 -18.58 24.23 -12.93
N VAL A 513 -17.72 23.22 -12.88
CA VAL A 513 -16.45 23.30 -12.14
C VAL A 513 -15.47 24.20 -12.90
N CYS A 514 -15.07 25.30 -12.27
CA CYS A 514 -14.10 26.27 -12.81
C CYS A 514 -12.67 25.68 -12.91
N PHE A 515 -11.88 26.26 -13.83
CA PHE A 515 -10.46 26.06 -14.14
C PHE A 515 -9.65 25.06 -13.28
N ASP A 516 -9.15 23.99 -13.93
CA ASP A 516 -8.14 23.08 -13.40
C ASP A 516 -7.18 22.61 -14.51
N PRO A 517 -5.86 22.89 -14.40
CA PRO A 517 -4.87 22.46 -15.38
C PRO A 517 -4.77 20.94 -15.57
N SER A 518 -5.05 20.14 -14.55
CA SER A 518 -5.03 18.67 -14.61
C SER A 518 -6.18 18.14 -15.47
N ILE A 519 -7.38 18.75 -15.39
CA ILE A 519 -8.51 18.43 -16.28
C ILE A 519 -8.14 18.74 -17.73
N LEU A 520 -7.53 19.90 -17.98
CA LEU A 520 -7.07 20.29 -19.31
C LEU A 520 -6.03 19.33 -19.87
N SER A 521 -5.00 19.01 -19.08
CA SER A 521 -3.96 18.07 -19.47
C SER A 521 -4.54 16.69 -19.77
N PHE A 522 -5.48 16.22 -18.95
CA PHE A 522 -6.17 14.96 -19.20
C PHE A 522 -6.96 14.98 -20.51
N LEU A 523 -7.84 15.96 -20.71
CA LEU A 523 -8.63 16.09 -21.94
C LEU A 523 -7.74 16.22 -23.19
N HIS A 524 -6.59 16.89 -23.08
CA HIS A 524 -5.61 16.94 -24.16
C HIS A 524 -5.09 15.56 -24.54
N VAL A 525 -4.61 14.78 -23.56
CA VAL A 525 -4.10 13.42 -23.81
C VAL A 525 -5.17 12.54 -24.45
N ILE A 526 -6.41 12.65 -23.98
CA ILE A 526 -7.55 11.90 -24.51
C ILE A 526 -7.84 12.26 -25.97
N LEU A 527 -7.88 13.56 -26.31
CA LEU A 527 -8.08 14.05 -27.68
C LEU A 527 -6.90 13.79 -28.62
N MET A 528 -5.71 13.48 -28.07
CA MET A 528 -4.53 13.07 -28.83
C MET A 528 -4.52 11.58 -29.17
N LYS A 529 -5.13 10.73 -28.33
CA LYS A 529 -5.03 9.26 -28.45
C LYS A 529 -5.89 8.63 -29.55
N ASP A 530 -6.59 9.43 -30.38
CA ASP A 530 -7.57 8.95 -31.37
C ASP A 530 -8.53 7.89 -30.79
N ALA A 531 -8.91 8.11 -29.53
CA ALA A 531 -9.85 7.31 -28.81
C ALA A 531 -11.20 7.32 -29.56
N GLN A 532 -11.83 6.17 -29.76
CA GLN A 532 -13.20 6.08 -30.30
C GLN A 532 -14.21 6.68 -29.32
N ILE A 533 -14.23 8.01 -29.25
CA ILE A 533 -15.14 8.81 -28.46
C ILE A 533 -16.34 9.16 -29.35
N SER A 534 -17.55 9.08 -28.81
CA SER A 534 -18.75 9.45 -29.56
C SER A 534 -18.76 10.95 -29.90
N ASP A 535 -19.35 11.29 -31.05
CA ASP A 535 -19.57 12.69 -31.48
C ASP A 535 -20.29 13.52 -30.39
N GLU A 536 -21.20 12.89 -29.66
CA GLU A 536 -21.92 13.51 -28.55
C GLU A 536 -20.98 13.89 -27.40
N LEU A 537 -20.06 13.01 -27.01
CA LEU A 537 -19.10 13.28 -25.94
C LEU A 537 -18.06 14.32 -26.36
N LEU A 538 -17.59 14.27 -27.61
CA LEU A 538 -16.70 15.29 -28.19
C LEU A 538 -17.35 16.68 -28.21
N ARG A 539 -18.64 16.74 -28.57
CA ARG A 539 -19.44 17.98 -28.48
C ARG A 539 -19.56 18.47 -27.03
N MET A 540 -19.79 17.59 -26.06
CA MET A 540 -19.84 17.96 -24.64
C MET A 540 -18.50 18.54 -24.16
N ILE A 541 -17.37 17.94 -24.53
CA ILE A 541 -16.02 18.45 -24.23
C ILE A 541 -15.84 19.85 -24.82
N GLY A 542 -16.19 20.03 -26.10
CA GLY A 542 -16.08 21.32 -26.77
C GLY A 542 -16.91 22.43 -26.10
N VAL A 543 -18.15 22.12 -25.71
CA VAL A 543 -19.03 23.07 -25.00
C VAL A 543 -18.47 23.45 -23.63
N TYR A 544 -18.01 22.48 -22.86
CA TYR A 544 -17.41 22.73 -21.54
C TYR A 544 -16.17 23.63 -21.63
N LEU A 545 -15.26 23.35 -22.58
CA LEU A 545 -14.04 24.13 -22.76
C LEU A 545 -14.33 25.59 -23.17
N ILE A 546 -15.32 25.81 -24.05
CA ILE A 546 -15.80 27.17 -24.37
C ILE A 546 -16.40 27.84 -23.13
N GLY A 547 -17.18 27.09 -22.36
CA GLY A 547 -17.73 27.57 -21.09
C GLY A 547 -16.64 28.04 -20.11
N CYS A 548 -15.53 27.30 -20.02
CA CYS A 548 -14.37 27.67 -19.20
C CYS A 548 -13.74 28.99 -19.67
N VAL A 549 -13.57 29.21 -20.98
CA VAL A 549 -13.04 30.46 -21.54
C VAL A 549 -13.90 31.66 -21.12
N VAL A 550 -15.22 31.52 -21.25
CA VAL A 550 -16.17 32.58 -20.91
C VAL A 550 -16.15 32.87 -19.40
N ALA A 551 -16.07 31.84 -18.56
CA ALA A 551 -16.08 32.00 -17.10
C ALA A 551 -14.79 32.62 -16.54
N GLU A 552 -13.64 32.32 -17.14
CA GLU A 552 -12.34 32.84 -16.69
C GLU A 552 -12.01 34.25 -17.21
N GLN A 553 -12.86 34.78 -18.10
CA GLN A 553 -12.68 36.09 -18.71
C GLN A 553 -12.73 37.20 -17.65
N GLY A 554 -11.55 37.68 -17.25
CA GLY A 554 -11.38 38.76 -16.27
C GLY A 554 -10.84 38.37 -14.89
N VAL A 555 -10.55 37.08 -14.64
CA VAL A 555 -10.07 36.59 -13.33
C VAL A 555 -8.54 36.47 -13.25
N HIS A 556 -7.88 36.07 -14.35
CA HIS A 556 -6.44 35.75 -14.36
C HIS A 556 -5.58 36.79 -15.11
N LYS A 557 -4.42 37.14 -14.52
CA LYS A 557 -3.43 38.04 -15.17
C LYS A 557 -2.79 37.46 -16.44
N ASN A 558 -2.80 36.14 -16.61
CA ASN A 558 -2.27 35.43 -17.80
C ASN A 558 -3.41 34.76 -18.63
N PHE A 559 -4.61 35.34 -18.61
CA PHE A 559 -5.79 34.77 -19.27
C PHE A 559 -5.57 34.41 -20.74
N HIS A 560 -4.79 35.20 -21.48
CA HIS A 560 -4.57 35.01 -22.92
C HIS A 560 -3.82 33.71 -23.31
N GLU A 561 -2.84 33.27 -22.53
CA GLU A 561 -2.14 32.01 -22.81
C GLU A 561 -3.04 30.79 -22.55
N LEU A 562 -3.87 30.87 -21.50
CA LEU A 562 -4.83 29.83 -21.15
C LEU A 562 -5.98 29.77 -22.16
N GLU A 563 -6.52 30.93 -22.55
CA GLU A 563 -7.53 31.09 -23.60
C GLU A 563 -7.11 30.40 -24.91
N ALA A 564 -5.84 30.53 -25.29
CA ALA A 564 -5.26 29.85 -26.45
C ALA A 564 -5.41 28.32 -26.36
N VAL A 565 -5.03 27.74 -25.22
CA VAL A 565 -5.06 26.29 -24.97
C VAL A 565 -6.50 25.77 -24.97
N TYR A 566 -7.42 26.51 -24.33
CA TYR A 566 -8.83 26.15 -24.30
C TYR A 566 -9.48 26.15 -25.68
N VAL A 567 -9.28 27.22 -26.44
CA VAL A 567 -9.84 27.34 -27.80
C VAL A 567 -9.26 26.25 -28.71
N SER A 568 -7.96 25.95 -28.58
CA SER A 568 -7.30 24.86 -29.31
C SER A 568 -7.97 23.51 -29.04
N LEU A 569 -8.15 23.17 -27.77
CA LEU A 569 -8.76 21.91 -27.33
C LEU A 569 -10.23 21.83 -27.73
N ALA A 570 -10.99 22.91 -27.55
CA ALA A 570 -12.41 22.96 -27.88
C ALA A 570 -12.63 22.76 -29.38
N LEU A 571 -11.86 23.45 -30.22
CA LEU A 571 -11.95 23.29 -31.65
C LEU A 571 -11.54 21.87 -32.08
N ARG A 572 -10.46 21.30 -31.53
CA ARG A 572 -10.04 19.92 -31.81
C ARG A 572 -11.15 18.93 -31.50
N ALA A 573 -11.79 19.04 -30.34
CA ALA A 573 -12.93 18.19 -29.97
C ALA A 573 -14.09 18.33 -30.97
N MET A 574 -14.43 19.55 -31.39
CA MET A 574 -15.51 19.79 -32.36
C MET A 574 -15.24 19.26 -33.77
N ILE A 575 -13.97 19.24 -34.20
CA ILE A 575 -13.59 18.67 -35.49
C ILE A 575 -13.69 17.14 -35.41
N LEU A 576 -13.10 16.53 -34.37
CA LEU A 576 -13.16 15.07 -34.18
C LEU A 576 -14.61 14.58 -34.09
N GLY A 577 -15.50 15.31 -33.40
CA GLY A 577 -16.91 14.91 -33.26
C GLY A 577 -17.80 15.14 -34.48
N LYS A 578 -17.23 15.50 -35.63
CA LYS A 578 -17.94 15.65 -36.91
C LYS A 578 -17.30 14.85 -38.05
N CYS A 579 -16.15 14.24 -37.80
CA CYS A 579 -15.34 13.57 -38.81
C CYS A 579 -14.90 12.22 -38.26
N GLY A 580 -15.44 11.13 -38.81
CA GLY A 580 -15.21 9.78 -38.30
C GLY A 580 -13.89 9.15 -38.74
N THR A 581 -13.18 9.78 -39.68
CA THR A 581 -11.87 9.32 -40.20
C THR A 581 -10.88 10.48 -40.34
N PHE A 582 -9.57 10.19 -40.28
CA PHE A 582 -8.50 11.17 -40.46
C PHE A 582 -8.57 11.91 -41.82
N GLU A 583 -9.08 11.24 -42.86
CA GLU A 583 -9.23 11.81 -44.20
C GLU A 583 -10.39 12.82 -44.26
N GLU A 584 -11.51 12.53 -43.59
CA GLU A 584 -12.61 13.48 -43.39
C GLU A 584 -12.18 14.64 -42.49
N LEU A 585 -11.37 14.34 -41.47
CA LEU A 585 -10.80 15.31 -40.54
C LEU A 585 -9.91 16.31 -41.29
N SER A 586 -8.99 15.82 -42.14
CA SER A 586 -8.11 16.64 -42.99
C SER A 586 -8.89 17.62 -43.87
N ALA A 587 -9.91 17.14 -44.58
CA ALA A 587 -10.74 17.98 -45.46
C ALA A 587 -11.61 18.99 -44.68
N TYR A 588 -12.08 18.63 -43.49
CA TYR A 588 -12.89 19.51 -42.63
C TYR A 588 -12.02 20.56 -41.90
N ILE A 589 -10.82 20.17 -41.47
CA ILE A 589 -9.80 21.04 -40.89
C ILE A 589 -9.41 22.11 -41.91
N GLU A 590 -9.15 21.74 -43.17
CA GLU A 590 -8.79 22.72 -44.21
C GLU A 590 -9.89 23.78 -44.44
N ASN A 591 -11.17 23.41 -44.42
CA ASN A 591 -12.26 24.30 -44.86
C ASN A 591 -12.95 25.09 -43.72
N LYS A 592 -13.24 24.44 -42.58
CA LYS A 592 -14.04 25.05 -41.49
C LYS A 592 -13.21 25.44 -40.28
N TYR A 593 -12.16 24.70 -39.96
CA TYR A 593 -11.32 25.00 -38.79
C TYR A 593 -10.51 26.28 -39.00
N TYR A 594 -9.87 26.47 -40.16
CA TYR A 594 -9.19 27.74 -40.47
C TYR A 594 -10.16 28.92 -40.42
N THR A 595 -11.39 28.75 -40.88
CA THR A 595 -12.43 29.79 -40.84
C THR A 595 -12.84 30.13 -39.40
N LEU A 596 -13.03 29.13 -38.54
CA LEU A 596 -13.32 29.30 -37.11
C LEU A 596 -12.14 29.89 -36.33
N LEU A 597 -10.92 29.44 -36.61
CA LEU A 597 -9.67 29.94 -36.05
C LEU A 597 -9.47 31.42 -36.40
N LEU A 598 -9.62 31.76 -37.69
CA LEU A 598 -9.54 33.13 -38.18
C LEU A 598 -10.65 33.98 -37.58
N SER A 599 -11.87 33.45 -37.42
CA SER A 599 -13.01 34.16 -36.81
C SER A 599 -12.79 34.43 -35.31
N ALA A 600 -12.25 33.46 -34.56
CA ALA A 600 -11.89 33.64 -33.16
C ALA A 600 -10.77 34.66 -33.01
N ILE A 601 -9.70 34.54 -33.80
CA ILE A 601 -8.59 35.51 -33.83
C ILE A 601 -9.08 36.92 -34.23
N TYR A 602 -10.00 37.02 -35.20
CA TYR A 602 -10.56 38.30 -35.64
C TYR A 602 -11.43 38.95 -34.55
N LYS A 603 -12.23 38.16 -33.83
CA LYS A 603 -13.11 38.64 -32.76
C LYS A 603 -12.34 39.26 -31.59
N HIS A 604 -11.07 38.86 -31.41
CA HIS A 604 -10.20 39.32 -30.32
C HIS A 604 -9.07 40.27 -30.77
N LYS A 605 -9.00 40.58 -32.07
CA LYS A 605 -7.94 41.42 -32.67
C LYS A 605 -7.89 42.84 -32.10
N GLU A 606 -9.03 43.36 -31.63
CA GLU A 606 -9.14 44.72 -31.10
C GLU A 606 -8.88 44.81 -29.59
N THR A 607 -8.90 43.68 -28.87
CA THR A 607 -8.80 43.64 -27.40
C THR A 607 -7.53 42.97 -26.87
N VAL A 608 -6.78 42.26 -27.72
CA VAL A 608 -5.61 41.46 -27.33
C VAL A 608 -4.37 41.95 -28.10
N PRO A 609 -3.21 42.19 -27.45
CA PRO A 609 -1.98 42.59 -28.13
C PRO A 609 -1.57 41.60 -29.23
N GLU A 610 -1.09 42.11 -30.37
CA GLU A 610 -0.73 41.34 -31.56
C GLU A 610 0.29 40.21 -31.28
N LYS A 611 1.20 40.43 -30.33
CA LYS A 611 2.15 39.42 -29.85
C LYS A 611 1.45 38.18 -29.26
N HIS A 612 0.37 38.35 -28.52
CA HIS A 612 -0.38 37.25 -27.92
C HIS A 612 -1.26 36.54 -28.94
N ILE A 613 -1.75 37.25 -29.95
CA ILE A 613 -2.41 36.64 -31.11
C ILE A 613 -1.43 35.72 -31.85
N ASP A 614 -0.17 36.13 -31.97
CA ASP A 614 0.86 35.30 -32.61
C ASP A 614 1.31 34.12 -31.72
N GLU A 615 1.38 34.29 -30.40
CA GLU A 615 1.57 33.18 -29.45
C GLU A 615 0.40 32.19 -29.48
N MET A 616 -0.85 32.67 -29.55
CA MET A 616 -2.06 31.85 -29.76
C MET A 616 -2.00 31.07 -31.06
N LYS A 617 -1.67 31.74 -32.18
CA LYS A 617 -1.48 31.07 -33.48
C LYS A 617 -0.43 29.98 -33.40
N ASN A 618 0.74 30.26 -32.81
CA ASN A 618 1.82 29.29 -32.70
C ASN A 618 1.44 28.11 -31.81
N GLY A 619 0.81 28.36 -30.65
CA GLY A 619 0.34 27.32 -29.74
C GLY A 619 -0.73 26.43 -30.38
N ILE A 620 -1.71 27.03 -31.07
CA ILE A 620 -2.76 26.28 -31.78
C ILE A 620 -2.15 25.40 -32.90
N LEU A 621 -1.15 25.91 -33.62
CA LEU A 621 -0.49 25.18 -34.70
C LEU A 621 0.42 24.05 -34.21
N GLU A 622 1.13 24.25 -33.09
CA GLU A 622 1.92 23.20 -32.45
C GLU A 622 1.01 22.08 -31.89
N PHE A 623 -0.15 22.45 -31.36
CA PHE A 623 -1.06 21.55 -30.66
C PHE A 623 -1.98 20.72 -31.57
N VAL A 624 -2.36 21.24 -32.73
CA VAL A 624 -3.30 20.55 -33.64
C VAL A 624 -2.61 19.60 -34.62
N PHE A 625 -1.34 19.81 -34.94
CA PHE A 625 -0.74 19.11 -36.09
C PHE A 625 0.50 18.24 -35.80
N GLU A 626 1.15 18.31 -34.64
CA GLU A 626 2.52 17.77 -34.46
C GLU A 626 3.39 18.03 -35.71
N ALA A 627 3.26 19.23 -36.28
CA ALA A 627 3.80 19.52 -37.60
C ALA A 627 5.33 19.35 -37.57
N ASN A 628 5.88 18.61 -38.52
CA ASN A 628 7.32 18.59 -38.72
C ASN A 628 7.82 19.99 -39.13
N ASP A 629 9.14 20.21 -39.08
CA ASP A 629 9.71 21.56 -39.31
C ASP A 629 9.34 22.14 -40.68
N GLU A 630 9.11 21.30 -41.69
CA GLU A 630 8.62 21.68 -43.01
C GLU A 630 7.17 22.20 -42.98
N GLN A 631 6.26 21.45 -42.33
CA GLN A 631 4.87 21.85 -42.19
C GLN A 631 4.73 23.13 -41.35
N ARG A 632 5.57 23.31 -40.31
CA ARG A 632 5.64 24.57 -39.54
C ARG A 632 6.14 25.73 -40.39
N ALA A 633 7.07 25.49 -41.31
CA ALA A 633 7.60 26.51 -42.20
C ALA A 633 6.55 26.98 -43.21
N GLU A 634 5.81 26.06 -43.85
CA GLU A 634 4.73 26.41 -44.78
C GLU A 634 3.59 27.16 -44.09
N LEU A 635 3.22 26.77 -42.87
CA LEU A 635 2.18 27.44 -42.08
C LEU A 635 2.59 28.84 -41.59
N LYS A 636 3.86 29.01 -41.21
CA LYS A 636 4.43 30.34 -40.90
C LYS A 636 4.45 31.26 -42.12
N VAL A 637 4.65 30.71 -43.32
CA VAL A 637 4.58 31.46 -44.59
C VAL A 637 3.13 31.88 -44.90
N ALA A 638 2.16 30.99 -44.67
CA ALA A 638 0.74 31.29 -44.86
C ALA A 638 0.23 32.37 -43.89
N LEU A 639 0.65 32.35 -42.62
CA LEU A 639 0.27 33.35 -41.61
C LEU A 639 0.90 34.74 -41.83
N ARG A 640 1.99 34.83 -42.61
CA ARG A 640 2.68 36.09 -42.96
C ARG A 640 2.11 36.78 -44.20
N GLY A 641 1.07 36.22 -44.82
CA GLY A 641 0.38 36.85 -45.96
C GLY A 641 1.15 36.78 -47.29
N THR A 642 2.19 35.95 -47.39
CA THR A 642 2.87 35.64 -48.66
C THR A 642 2.30 34.35 -49.25
N GLU A 643 1.99 34.36 -50.55
CA GLU A 643 1.27 33.31 -51.29
C GLU A 643 1.73 31.89 -50.92
N SER A 644 0.89 31.17 -50.17
CA SER A 644 1.02 29.73 -49.99
C SER A 644 0.11 29.01 -50.97
N ARG A 645 0.40 27.73 -51.22
CA ARG A 645 -0.43 26.83 -52.05
C ARG A 645 -1.90 26.79 -51.58
N PHE A 646 -2.16 27.14 -50.32
CA PHE A 646 -3.49 27.25 -49.73
C PHE A 646 -4.24 28.53 -50.11
N LEU A 647 -3.57 29.68 -50.27
CA LEU A 647 -4.20 30.93 -50.75
C LEU A 647 -4.66 30.78 -52.22
N SER A 648 -3.88 30.04 -53.01
CA SER A 648 -4.24 29.70 -54.40
C SER A 648 -5.50 28.84 -54.47
N LYS A 649 -5.65 27.88 -53.55
CA LYS A 649 -6.82 26.99 -53.47
C LYS A 649 -8.05 27.65 -52.85
N TYR A 650 -7.85 28.58 -51.90
CA TYR A 650 -8.90 29.46 -51.37
C TYR A 650 -9.48 30.37 -52.47
N ASN A 651 -8.62 30.98 -53.29
CA ASN A 651 -9.04 31.78 -54.43
C ASN A 651 -9.75 30.94 -55.50
N GLU A 652 -9.34 29.67 -55.69
CA GLU A 652 -10.00 28.73 -56.61
C GLU A 652 -11.40 28.33 -56.17
N ILE A 653 -11.64 28.21 -54.85
CA ILE A 653 -12.93 27.79 -54.28
C ILE A 653 -13.91 28.97 -54.16
N TYR A 654 -13.44 30.17 -53.84
CA TYR A 654 -14.32 31.30 -53.49
C TYR A 654 -14.40 32.43 -54.54
N ARG A 655 -13.52 32.49 -55.56
CA ARG A 655 -13.71 33.44 -56.70
C ARG A 655 -14.60 32.91 -57.82
N THR A 656 -15.02 31.65 -57.76
CA THR A 656 -16.00 31.07 -58.68
C THR A 656 -17.42 31.53 -58.37
N GLU A 657 -17.75 31.83 -57.10
CA GLU A 657 -19.08 32.32 -56.71
C GLU A 657 -19.30 33.82 -57.00
N GLU A 658 -18.23 34.64 -57.13
CA GLU A 658 -18.38 36.04 -57.55
C GLU A 658 -18.57 36.23 -59.07
N ARG A 659 -18.28 35.21 -59.89
CA ARG A 659 -18.50 35.29 -61.36
C ARG A 659 -19.91 34.91 -61.80
N ASP A 660 -20.65 34.18 -60.98
CA ASP A 660 -22.05 33.81 -61.29
C ASP A 660 -23.08 34.78 -60.71
N VAL A 661 -22.68 35.70 -59.83
CA VAL A 661 -23.53 36.83 -59.37
C VAL A 661 -23.43 38.05 -60.30
N GLN A 662 -22.36 38.19 -61.10
CA GLN A 662 -22.20 39.28 -62.08
C GLN A 662 -22.74 38.99 -63.49
N LYS A 663 -23.31 37.80 -63.75
CA LYS A 663 -23.97 37.49 -65.05
C LYS A 663 -25.50 37.72 -65.07
N HIS A 664 -26.12 38.13 -63.96
CA HIS A 664 -27.56 38.45 -63.92
C HIS A 664 -27.91 39.91 -63.66
N THR A 665 -26.97 40.84 -63.79
CA THR A 665 -27.25 42.29 -63.77
C THR A 665 -26.36 43.02 -64.78
N VAL A 666 -26.70 42.94 -66.07
CA VAL A 666 -26.62 43.98 -67.13
C VAL A 666 -26.98 43.27 -68.46
N GLY A 667 -28.19 43.48 -68.97
CA GLY A 667 -28.62 42.92 -70.26
C GLY A 667 -30.11 42.92 -70.57
N SER A 668 -30.85 44.00 -70.32
CA SER A 668 -32.07 44.30 -71.08
C SER A 668 -32.28 45.82 -71.17
N VAL A 669 -32.12 46.33 -72.39
CA VAL A 669 -32.79 47.54 -72.89
C VAL A 669 -34.29 47.31 -72.87
#